data_AF-A0A812WGG5-F1
#
_entry.id   AF-A0A812WGG5-F1
#
_cell.length_a   1.000
_cell.length_b   1.000
_cell.length_c   1.000
_cell.angle_alpha   90.00
_cell.angle_beta   90.00
_cell.angle_gamma   90.00
#
_symmetry.space_group_name_H-M   'P 1'
#
loop_
_entity.id
_entity.type
_entity.pdbx_description
1 polymer ?
#
loop_
_entity_poly.entity_id
_entity_poly.type
_entity_poly.pdbx_seq_one_letter_code
_entity_poly.pdbx_strand_id
1 'polypeptide(L)'
;MAFCSLVATYLSVAAAWNSAATLDNFYTFQEFYTDAQYGPDFGYYSTGRILHSEPATKEDASNLEYFNSYTTQPMSLSPFFGQLVAERLVSMWISMDRPTPFFVIEFGGGTGILARDILTHASKAHPDFYQALRRYVIGERSQALQQTQKRTCAKFVQDEKLRVDSSDARGASKMRQLLSDDAQGSPLYSVVLSNELLDEFDPVRLRLSWQAGNPPDVDRCKLCSTYREAHVLHRIEETALQAVLRSSQEAKSLADAIRWEGKSLPCGLLDTQLLQRQVLERLSSVLTSEELRRCSPMQVCCTALLLAVDALMQDDHSAIQLGKLAASDRLLHKYRQQLARTNGTILLSKARYRELRRLALDQGLEVEQEVYFALSPARCQELQGWRERHAKRLAAGAKIRAQVAHLYDRRWSRRGEGTLQLKILVQPGHAQFVQEASALVDEGFLVSMDYGADADALLWQALVHPNHEGIHIMDARQATSQCAGSYLECPGLQDITMTVDFTEAAEAGRKLAQWNTRAYGPIFHLELAYDPWLRRSIANLLERAGGPRTVGLHAWYRHSGVDAWASFKILVQQRGQRGRSWSLGAPELSWPLQEDPALASSPKSCWNNDMTKPTLASLIAQDARGLGVRVGTALPVEEAFRLRLSDAHKLQEALDQQHAWQRQAYRDLHLAQLLTDYYLHFARDNAAAGFRGCTDPDSVARAGWLDEVHLLASSRRLPEMHGPEMFNRVFAAVAEGSHGNFSDTAVEPFLCT
;
A
#
# COMPACT_ATOMS: atom_id res chain seq x y z
N MET A 1 -27.73 -42.93 20.47
CA MET A 1 -27.35 -43.25 19.07
C MET A 1 -27.42 -42.05 18.13
N ALA A 2 -28.48 -41.22 18.16
CA ALA A 2 -28.54 -39.97 17.38
C ALA A 2 -27.36 -39.00 17.65
N PHE A 3 -26.86 -38.94 18.90
CA PHE A 3 -25.74 -38.10 19.33
C PHE A 3 -24.39 -38.47 18.68
N CYS A 4 -24.00 -39.76 18.64
CA CYS A 4 -22.74 -40.19 18.00
C CYS A 4 -22.78 -40.06 16.47
N SER A 5 -23.94 -40.29 15.84
CA SER A 5 -24.14 -40.07 14.40
C SER A 5 -24.05 -38.58 14.03
N LEU A 6 -24.49 -37.70 14.93
CA LEU A 6 -24.42 -36.24 14.77
C LEU A 6 -22.97 -35.75 14.91
N VAL A 7 -22.19 -36.27 15.86
CA VAL A 7 -20.77 -35.89 16.00
C VAL A 7 -19.93 -36.33 14.79
N ALA A 8 -20.15 -37.54 14.26
CA ALA A 8 -19.40 -38.07 13.12
C ALA A 8 -19.68 -37.32 11.80
N THR A 9 -20.95 -37.05 11.48
CA THR A 9 -21.34 -36.26 10.30
C THR A 9 -20.74 -34.84 10.35
N TYR A 10 -20.70 -34.18 11.51
CA TYR A 10 -20.21 -32.79 11.61
C TYR A 10 -18.68 -32.69 11.63
N LEU A 11 -17.97 -33.68 12.19
CA LEU A 11 -16.52 -33.80 12.03
C LEU A 11 -16.14 -33.94 10.55
N SER A 12 -16.93 -34.67 9.74
CA SER A 12 -16.74 -34.69 8.30
C SER A 12 -17.10 -33.37 7.61
N VAL A 13 -18.07 -32.57 8.08
CA VAL A 13 -18.33 -31.21 7.55
C VAL A 13 -17.18 -30.26 7.83
N ALA A 14 -16.58 -30.34 9.02
CA ALA A 14 -15.45 -29.49 9.39
C ALA A 14 -14.12 -29.91 8.76
N ALA A 15 -13.94 -31.21 8.49
CA ALA A 15 -12.84 -31.72 7.68
C ALA A 15 -13.04 -31.45 6.17
N ALA A 16 -14.30 -31.43 5.70
CA ALA A 16 -14.68 -31.10 4.34
C ALA A 16 -14.69 -29.60 4.02
N TRP A 17 -14.87 -28.76 5.04
CA TRP A 17 -14.57 -27.34 4.94
C TRP A 17 -13.14 -27.23 4.44
N ASN A 18 -12.96 -26.57 3.28
CA ASN A 18 -11.71 -26.47 2.50
C ASN A 18 -11.53 -27.50 1.37
N SER A 19 -12.59 -28.06 0.77
CA SER A 19 -12.42 -28.78 -0.50
C SER A 19 -11.76 -27.84 -1.53
N ALA A 20 -10.53 -28.18 -1.95
CA ALA A 20 -9.72 -27.30 -2.81
C ALA A 20 -10.48 -26.92 -4.10
N ALA A 21 -11.22 -27.88 -4.67
CA ALA A 21 -12.02 -27.69 -5.88
C ALA A 21 -13.13 -26.62 -5.74
N THR A 22 -13.66 -26.39 -4.53
CA THR A 22 -14.67 -25.35 -4.33
C THR A 22 -14.06 -24.03 -3.86
N LEU A 23 -12.92 -24.05 -3.13
CA LEU A 23 -12.18 -22.83 -2.78
C LEU A 23 -11.68 -22.07 -4.03
N ASP A 24 -11.28 -22.78 -5.09
CA ASP A 24 -10.84 -22.17 -6.37
C ASP A 24 -11.94 -21.32 -7.05
N ASN A 25 -13.21 -21.48 -6.66
CA ASN A 25 -14.31 -20.66 -7.18
C ASN A 25 -14.48 -19.33 -6.44
N PHE A 26 -13.82 -19.14 -5.30
CA PHE A 26 -13.85 -17.90 -4.54
C PHE A 26 -12.52 -17.17 -4.70
N TYR A 27 -12.58 -15.85 -4.66
CA TYR A 27 -11.35 -15.07 -4.65
C TYR A 27 -10.64 -15.26 -3.31
N THR A 28 -9.36 -15.61 -3.31
CA THR A 28 -8.48 -15.13 -2.24
C THR A 28 -8.43 -13.60 -2.28
N PHE A 29 -8.15 -12.94 -1.16
CA PHE A 29 -8.00 -11.48 -1.17
C PHE A 29 -6.93 -11.00 -2.17
N GLN A 30 -5.83 -11.75 -2.30
CA GLN A 30 -4.76 -11.45 -3.25
C GLN A 30 -5.24 -11.49 -4.70
N GLU A 31 -6.06 -12.48 -5.07
CA GLU A 31 -6.62 -12.57 -6.42
C GLU A 31 -7.65 -11.47 -6.67
N PHE A 32 -8.48 -11.12 -5.67
CA PHE A 32 -9.43 -10.03 -5.78
C PHE A 32 -8.70 -8.72 -6.06
N TYR A 33 -7.68 -8.43 -5.24
CA TYR A 33 -6.80 -7.28 -5.44
C TYR A 33 -6.16 -7.28 -6.82
N THR A 34 -5.58 -8.41 -7.24
CA THR A 34 -4.89 -8.50 -8.53
C THR A 34 -5.84 -8.27 -9.69
N ASP A 35 -7.07 -8.78 -9.64
CA ASP A 35 -8.07 -8.55 -10.70
C ASP A 35 -8.56 -7.09 -10.69
N ALA A 36 -8.75 -6.51 -9.50
CA ALA A 36 -9.16 -5.12 -9.32
C ALA A 36 -8.09 -4.11 -9.78
N GLN A 37 -6.80 -4.37 -9.54
CA GLN A 37 -5.73 -3.45 -9.88
C GLN A 37 -5.12 -3.73 -11.26
N TYR A 38 -4.99 -5.00 -11.64
CA TYR A 38 -4.21 -5.43 -12.80
C TYR A 38 -4.97 -6.36 -13.76
N GLY A 39 -6.23 -6.68 -13.47
CA GLY A 39 -7.06 -7.55 -14.31
C GLY A 39 -7.23 -6.98 -15.73
N PRO A 40 -7.24 -7.81 -16.78
CA PRO A 40 -7.32 -7.31 -18.16
C PRO A 40 -8.67 -6.68 -18.51
N ASP A 41 -9.72 -7.03 -17.77
CA ASP A 41 -11.11 -6.66 -18.08
C ASP A 41 -11.50 -5.30 -17.47
N PHE A 42 -11.15 -5.08 -16.20
CA PHE A 42 -11.55 -3.89 -15.43
C PHE A 42 -10.46 -3.41 -14.48
N GLY A 43 -9.24 -3.93 -14.56
CA GLY A 43 -8.15 -3.58 -13.66
C GLY A 43 -7.78 -2.10 -13.75
N TYR A 44 -7.62 -1.45 -12.60
CA TYR A 44 -7.40 -0.02 -12.48
C TYR A 44 -6.17 0.48 -13.28
N TYR A 45 -5.01 -0.17 -13.13
CA TYR A 45 -3.77 0.18 -13.84
C TYR A 45 -3.72 -0.35 -15.29
N SER A 46 -4.18 -1.60 -15.49
CA SER A 46 -4.05 -2.32 -16.76
C SER A 46 -4.97 -1.80 -17.87
N THR A 47 -6.13 -1.26 -17.51
CA THR A 47 -7.11 -0.72 -18.47
C THR A 47 -6.90 0.77 -18.77
N GLY A 48 -5.86 1.39 -18.20
CA GLY A 48 -5.54 2.80 -18.41
C GLY A 48 -6.46 3.77 -17.69
N ARG A 49 -7.36 3.30 -16.81
CA ARG A 49 -8.26 4.13 -15.99
C ARG A 49 -7.51 5.10 -15.08
N ILE A 50 -6.29 4.76 -14.70
CA ILE A 50 -5.36 5.67 -14.00
C ILE A 50 -5.00 6.94 -14.80
N LEU A 51 -5.24 7.02 -16.12
CA LEU A 51 -4.91 8.17 -16.97
C LEU A 51 -6.14 8.96 -17.42
N HIS A 52 -6.05 10.29 -17.49
CA HIS A 52 -7.14 11.17 -17.95
C HIS A 52 -7.73 10.79 -19.32
N SER A 53 -9.06 10.76 -19.37
CA SER A 53 -9.85 10.37 -20.54
C SER A 53 -10.10 11.50 -21.55
N GLU A 54 -9.75 12.75 -21.24
CA GLU A 54 -9.87 13.84 -22.21
C GLU A 54 -8.59 13.99 -23.04
N PRO A 55 -8.65 13.84 -24.37
CA PRO A 55 -7.54 14.25 -25.22
C PRO A 55 -7.41 15.76 -25.13
N ALA A 56 -6.21 16.24 -24.80
CA ALA A 56 -5.88 17.65 -24.94
C ALA A 56 -6.28 18.07 -26.37
N THR A 57 -7.06 19.15 -26.48
CA THR A 57 -7.43 19.71 -27.77
C THR A 57 -6.15 19.96 -28.58
N LYS A 58 -6.24 19.87 -29.92
CA LYS A 58 -5.08 19.87 -30.85
C LYS A 58 -4.11 21.06 -30.73
N GLU A 59 -4.40 22.05 -29.88
CA GLU A 59 -3.55 23.21 -29.62
C GLU A 59 -2.62 23.03 -28.41
N ASP A 60 -2.80 21.98 -27.59
CA ASP A 60 -2.00 21.69 -26.38
C ASP A 60 -0.87 20.68 -26.65
N ALA A 61 0.07 21.02 -27.53
CA ALA A 61 1.26 20.22 -27.81
C ALA A 61 2.27 20.09 -26.63
N SER A 62 1.88 20.46 -25.41
CA SER A 62 2.64 20.22 -24.17
C SER A 62 2.20 18.96 -23.40
N ASN A 63 1.46 18.06 -24.07
CA ASN A 63 0.97 16.75 -23.65
C ASN A 63 1.86 15.95 -22.67
N LEU A 64 1.68 16.19 -21.37
CA LEU A 64 1.94 15.21 -20.31
C LEU A 64 0.58 14.71 -19.83
N GLU A 65 0.27 13.44 -20.09
CA GLU A 65 -0.90 12.79 -19.48
C GLU A 65 -0.64 12.65 -17.98
N TYR A 66 -1.46 13.31 -17.16
CA TYR A 66 -1.41 13.18 -15.70
C TYR A 66 -2.20 11.94 -15.24
N PHE A 67 -1.92 11.48 -14.03
CA PHE A 67 -2.78 10.53 -13.35
C PHE A 67 -4.14 11.16 -13.03
N ASN A 68 -5.20 10.42 -13.30
CA ASN A 68 -6.60 10.79 -13.03
C ASN A 68 -6.90 10.99 -11.54
N SER A 69 -6.11 10.36 -10.67
CA SER A 69 -6.61 9.83 -9.41
C SER A 69 -5.80 10.27 -8.19
N TYR A 70 -4.49 10.42 -8.33
CA TYR A 70 -3.58 10.86 -7.28
C TYR A 70 -2.27 11.39 -7.89
N THR A 71 -1.45 12.07 -7.10
CA THR A 71 -0.15 12.62 -7.53
C THR A 71 0.96 12.05 -6.67
N THR A 72 2.02 11.51 -7.29
CA THR A 72 3.19 10.97 -6.59
C THR A 72 4.29 12.04 -6.45
N GLN A 73 5.32 11.74 -5.65
CA GLN A 73 6.42 12.70 -5.43
C GLN A 73 7.11 13.14 -6.73
N PRO A 74 7.45 12.24 -7.69
CA PRO A 74 8.03 12.67 -8.96
C PRO A 74 7.15 13.65 -9.74
N MET A 75 5.83 13.46 -9.72
CA MET A 75 4.90 14.33 -10.44
C MET A 75 4.76 15.70 -9.78
N SER A 76 4.54 15.70 -8.46
CA SER A 76 4.32 16.95 -7.72
C SER A 76 5.60 17.76 -7.62
N LEU A 77 6.72 17.11 -7.30
CA LEU A 77 8.01 17.77 -7.05
C LEU A 77 8.92 17.86 -8.29
N SER A 78 8.42 17.57 -9.48
CA SER A 78 9.18 17.72 -10.73
C SER A 78 9.60 19.19 -10.93
N PRO A 79 10.83 19.49 -11.36
CA PRO A 79 11.90 18.55 -11.68
C PRO A 79 12.80 18.20 -10.49
N PHE A 80 12.60 18.85 -9.34
CA PHE A 80 13.57 18.84 -8.23
C PHE A 80 13.72 17.48 -7.57
N PHE A 81 12.66 16.68 -7.46
CA PHE A 81 12.78 15.33 -6.91
C PHE A 81 13.63 14.43 -7.82
N GLY A 82 13.40 14.48 -9.13
CA GLY A 82 14.25 13.75 -10.09
C GLY A 82 15.70 14.23 -10.09
N GLN A 83 15.95 15.52 -9.93
CA GLN A 83 17.31 16.06 -9.75
C GLN A 83 17.97 15.50 -8.48
N LEU A 84 17.25 15.46 -7.36
CA LEU A 84 17.76 14.92 -6.11
C LEU A 84 18.14 13.44 -6.23
N VAL A 85 17.26 12.63 -6.83
CA VAL A 85 17.53 11.22 -7.09
C VAL A 85 18.75 11.07 -8.02
N ALA A 86 18.87 11.90 -9.06
CA ALA A 86 20.03 11.89 -9.96
C ALA A 86 21.35 12.19 -9.23
N GLU A 87 21.38 13.14 -8.28
CA GLU A 87 22.58 13.40 -7.46
C GLU A 87 22.99 12.15 -6.65
N ARG A 88 22.01 11.41 -6.11
CA ARG A 88 22.29 10.16 -5.37
C ARG A 88 22.74 9.03 -6.29
N LEU A 89 22.20 8.92 -7.50
CA LEU A 89 22.68 7.98 -8.51
C LEU A 89 24.14 8.24 -8.89
N VAL A 90 24.51 9.52 -9.03
CA VAL A 90 25.91 9.91 -9.29
C VAL A 90 26.81 9.56 -8.12
N SER A 91 26.40 9.80 -6.87
CA SER A 91 27.22 9.43 -5.71
C SER A 91 27.40 7.92 -5.57
N MET A 92 26.35 7.14 -5.87
CA MET A 92 26.44 5.67 -5.98
C MET A 92 27.42 5.25 -7.08
N TRP A 93 27.33 5.82 -8.29
CA TRP A 93 28.25 5.53 -9.39
C TRP A 93 29.71 5.86 -9.05
N ILE A 94 29.96 7.03 -8.46
CA ILE A 94 31.30 7.41 -7.98
C ILE A 94 31.78 6.41 -6.92
N SER A 95 30.91 5.97 -6.01
CA SER A 95 31.28 5.03 -4.95
C SER A 95 31.72 3.67 -5.47
N MET A 96 31.30 3.28 -6.68
CA MET A 96 31.69 2.05 -7.39
C MET A 96 32.92 2.23 -8.30
N ASP A 97 33.68 3.31 -8.11
CA ASP A 97 34.83 3.69 -8.97
C ASP A 97 34.41 3.92 -10.43
N ARG A 98 33.27 4.60 -10.64
CA ARG A 98 32.83 5.14 -11.92
C ARG A 98 32.81 4.11 -13.07
N PRO A 99 32.12 2.96 -12.91
CA PRO A 99 32.09 1.94 -13.94
C PRO A 99 31.45 2.44 -15.25
N THR A 100 31.89 1.86 -16.37
CA THR A 100 31.29 2.03 -17.69
C THR A 100 31.32 0.66 -18.40
N PRO A 101 30.17 0.17 -18.93
CA PRO A 101 28.84 0.78 -18.90
C PRO A 101 28.19 0.75 -17.51
N PHE A 102 27.25 1.68 -17.29
CA PHE A 102 26.40 1.76 -16.11
C PHE A 102 24.91 1.74 -16.48
N PHE A 103 24.06 1.17 -15.62
CA PHE A 103 22.62 1.04 -15.88
C PHE A 103 21.78 1.58 -14.73
N VAL A 104 20.63 2.16 -15.06
CA VAL A 104 19.57 2.47 -14.09
C VAL A 104 18.30 1.77 -14.53
N ILE A 105 17.70 1.00 -13.64
CA ILE A 105 16.47 0.23 -13.91
C ILE A 105 15.40 0.72 -12.94
N GLU A 106 14.33 1.31 -13.45
CA GLU A 106 13.17 1.77 -12.66
C GLU A 106 12.00 0.82 -12.88
N PHE A 107 11.37 0.34 -11.81
CA PHE A 107 10.12 -0.42 -11.91
C PHE A 107 8.94 0.44 -11.49
N GLY A 108 7.86 0.40 -12.27
CA GLY A 108 6.66 1.22 -12.03
C GLY A 108 6.91 2.71 -12.29
N GLY A 109 7.44 3.06 -13.46
CA GLY A 109 7.85 4.44 -13.77
C GLY A 109 6.71 5.46 -13.91
N GLY A 110 5.47 5.09 -13.60
CA GLY A 110 4.29 5.94 -13.69
C GLY A 110 4.17 6.63 -15.04
N THR A 111 4.08 7.96 -15.06
CA THR A 111 4.05 8.78 -16.28
C THR A 111 5.40 8.94 -16.98
N GLY A 112 6.50 8.43 -16.40
CA GLY A 112 7.87 8.58 -16.89
C GLY A 112 8.58 9.86 -16.46
N ILE A 113 7.96 10.68 -15.60
CA ILE A 113 8.51 11.97 -15.16
C ILE A 113 9.83 11.81 -14.39
N LEU A 114 9.95 10.80 -13.52
CA LEU A 114 11.17 10.56 -12.74
C LEU A 114 12.37 10.30 -13.66
N ALA A 115 12.22 9.35 -14.60
CA ALA A 115 13.23 9.03 -15.59
C ALA A 115 13.64 10.24 -16.46
N ARG A 116 12.65 11.01 -16.94
CA ARG A 116 12.88 12.23 -17.72
C ARG A 116 13.74 13.23 -16.95
N ASP A 117 13.39 13.49 -15.70
CA ASP A 117 14.07 14.49 -14.88
C ASP A 117 15.47 14.05 -14.49
N ILE A 118 15.66 12.77 -14.16
CA ILE A 118 16.98 12.18 -13.89
C ILE A 118 17.89 12.34 -15.10
N LEU A 119 17.45 11.91 -16.28
CA LEU A 119 18.26 11.96 -17.51
C LEU A 119 18.54 13.40 -17.96
N THR A 120 17.55 14.30 -17.80
CA THR A 120 17.73 15.72 -18.09
C THR A 120 18.77 16.34 -17.17
N HIS A 121 18.71 16.07 -15.87
CA HIS A 121 19.68 16.58 -14.91
C HIS A 121 21.07 15.99 -15.15
N ALA A 122 21.16 14.67 -15.32
CA ALA A 122 22.41 13.97 -15.59
C ALA A 122 23.12 14.54 -16.83
N SER A 123 22.41 14.73 -17.95
CA SER A 123 23.01 15.25 -19.18
C SER A 123 23.57 16.68 -19.05
N LYS A 124 23.01 17.51 -18.17
CA LYS A 124 23.41 18.91 -17.98
C LYS A 124 24.46 19.08 -16.89
N ALA A 125 24.25 18.46 -15.73
CA ALA A 125 25.05 18.67 -14.53
C ALA A 125 26.16 17.63 -14.35
N HIS A 126 26.01 16.43 -14.93
CA HIS A 126 26.92 15.30 -14.72
C HIS A 126 27.24 14.58 -16.05
N PRO A 127 27.85 15.27 -17.03
CA PRO A 127 28.06 14.72 -18.38
C PRO A 127 28.87 13.41 -18.39
N ASP A 128 29.86 13.25 -17.50
CA ASP A 128 30.64 12.02 -17.38
C ASP A 128 29.78 10.82 -16.96
N PHE A 129 28.89 11.02 -15.98
CA PHE A 129 27.93 10.01 -15.56
C PHE A 129 26.93 9.70 -16.68
N TYR A 130 26.41 10.72 -17.36
CA TYR A 130 25.48 10.55 -18.48
C TYR A 130 26.11 9.79 -19.66
N GLN A 131 27.40 9.98 -19.90
CA GLN A 131 28.16 9.21 -20.90
C GLN A 131 28.33 7.74 -20.47
N ALA A 132 28.70 7.50 -19.21
CA ALA A 132 28.84 6.15 -18.65
C ALA A 132 27.51 5.39 -18.57
N LEU A 133 26.39 6.09 -18.38
CA LEU A 133 25.05 5.53 -18.37
C LEU A 133 24.71 4.97 -19.76
N ARG A 134 24.79 3.64 -19.90
CA ARG A 134 24.49 2.94 -21.15
C ARG A 134 23.01 3.00 -21.46
N ARG A 135 22.16 2.63 -20.49
CA ARG A 135 20.70 2.72 -20.59
C ARG A 135 20.03 3.00 -19.24
N TYR A 136 18.95 3.75 -19.33
CA TYR A 136 17.87 3.79 -18.35
C TYR A 136 16.74 2.87 -18.81
N VAL A 137 16.31 1.92 -18.00
CA VAL A 137 15.26 0.95 -18.37
C VAL A 137 14.07 1.10 -17.42
N ILE A 138 12.88 1.38 -17.96
CA ILE A 138 11.63 1.35 -17.20
C ILE A 138 10.97 -0.02 -17.40
N GLY A 139 10.79 -0.78 -16.32
CA GLY A 139 9.96 -1.99 -16.28
C GLY A 139 8.52 -1.65 -15.93
N GLU A 140 7.61 -1.83 -16.90
CA GLU A 140 6.20 -1.47 -16.75
C GLU A 140 5.29 -2.57 -17.29
N ARG A 141 4.28 -3.00 -16.51
CA ARG A 141 3.31 -4.00 -16.94
C ARG A 141 2.10 -3.40 -17.67
N SER A 142 1.72 -2.16 -17.37
CA SER A 142 0.58 -1.48 -17.98
C SER A 142 0.94 -0.97 -19.37
N GLN A 143 0.26 -1.50 -20.40
CA GLN A 143 0.47 -1.04 -21.77
C GLN A 143 0.15 0.45 -21.95
N ALA A 144 -0.85 0.96 -21.23
CA ALA A 144 -1.21 2.38 -21.27
C ALA A 144 -0.04 3.25 -20.74
N LEU A 145 0.48 2.92 -19.55
CA LEU A 145 1.62 3.63 -18.97
C LEU A 145 2.89 3.50 -19.80
N GLN A 146 3.14 2.33 -20.43
CA GLN A 146 4.27 2.18 -21.35
C GLN A 146 4.25 3.20 -22.49
N GLN A 147 3.06 3.50 -23.05
CA GLN A 147 2.94 4.49 -24.11
C GLN A 147 3.16 5.91 -23.57
N THR A 148 2.58 6.24 -22.42
CA THR A 148 2.80 7.52 -21.75
C THR A 148 4.28 7.75 -21.43
N GLN A 149 4.97 6.75 -20.88
CA GLN A 149 6.40 6.81 -20.57
C GLN A 149 7.25 7.05 -21.82
N LYS A 150 6.97 6.36 -22.93
CA LYS A 150 7.66 6.58 -24.22
C LYS A 150 7.45 7.99 -24.75
N ARG A 151 6.25 8.57 -24.58
CA ARG A 151 5.95 9.95 -24.99
C ARG A 151 6.67 10.96 -24.09
N THR A 152 6.55 10.84 -22.77
CA THR A 152 7.21 11.70 -21.78
C THR A 152 8.72 11.72 -21.96
N CYS A 153 9.31 10.57 -22.28
CA CYS A 153 10.75 10.40 -22.46
C CYS A 153 11.19 10.36 -23.94
N ALA A 154 10.38 10.88 -24.87
CA ALA A 154 10.58 10.69 -26.31
C ALA A 154 12.00 11.02 -26.78
N LYS A 155 12.59 12.13 -26.30
CA LYS A 155 13.98 12.50 -26.60
C LYS A 155 14.97 11.38 -26.21
N PHE A 156 14.89 10.88 -24.99
CA PHE A 156 15.84 9.87 -24.50
C PHE A 156 15.60 8.48 -25.11
N VAL A 157 14.37 8.19 -25.53
CA VAL A 157 14.06 6.99 -26.31
C VAL A 157 14.68 7.09 -27.70
N GLN A 158 14.58 8.25 -28.37
CA GLN A 158 15.21 8.49 -29.67
C GLN A 158 16.73 8.44 -29.61
N ASP A 159 17.33 8.97 -28.53
CA ASP A 159 18.76 8.94 -28.28
C ASP A 159 19.27 7.56 -27.81
N GLU A 160 18.42 6.53 -27.77
CA GLU A 160 18.67 5.18 -27.24
C GLU A 160 19.17 5.13 -25.79
N LYS A 161 19.02 6.23 -25.04
CA LYS A 161 19.40 6.37 -23.63
C LYS A 161 18.35 5.81 -22.69
N LEU A 162 17.09 5.76 -23.11
CA LEU A 162 15.99 5.18 -22.33
C LEU A 162 15.26 4.09 -23.12
N ARG A 163 14.90 3.02 -22.43
CA ARG A 163 14.03 1.95 -22.94
C ARG A 163 12.88 1.69 -21.97
N VAL A 164 11.68 1.51 -22.52
CA VAL A 164 10.52 1.00 -21.77
C VAL A 164 10.35 -0.47 -22.14
N ASP A 165 10.33 -1.33 -21.13
CA ASP A 165 10.26 -2.79 -21.25
C ASP A 165 9.02 -3.34 -20.53
N SER A 166 8.37 -4.34 -21.14
CA SER A 166 7.11 -4.91 -20.65
C SER A 166 7.36 -5.99 -19.58
N SER A 167 7.96 -5.59 -18.46
CA SER A 167 8.39 -6.50 -17.40
C SER A 167 7.78 -6.13 -16.05
N ASP A 168 7.42 -7.16 -15.29
CA ASP A 168 6.99 -7.07 -13.89
C ASP A 168 8.23 -7.09 -12.98
N ALA A 169 8.26 -6.25 -11.95
CA ALA A 169 9.30 -6.25 -10.92
C ALA A 169 9.50 -7.63 -10.27
N ARG A 170 8.42 -8.39 -10.08
CA ARG A 170 8.43 -9.76 -9.53
C ARG A 170 8.91 -10.82 -10.53
N GLY A 171 9.23 -10.43 -11.76
CA GLY A 171 9.85 -11.27 -12.80
C GLY A 171 11.00 -10.56 -13.49
N ALA A 172 11.68 -9.67 -12.77
CA ALA A 172 12.69 -8.77 -13.31
C ALA A 172 13.83 -9.51 -14.02
N SER A 173 14.17 -10.74 -13.60
CA SER A 173 15.23 -11.57 -14.21
C SER A 173 15.09 -11.76 -15.72
N LYS A 174 13.88 -11.63 -16.28
CA LYS A 174 13.64 -11.66 -17.74
C LYS A 174 14.39 -10.55 -18.48
N MET A 175 14.67 -9.41 -17.84
CA MET A 175 15.47 -8.33 -18.41
C MET A 175 16.97 -8.63 -18.47
N ARG A 176 17.45 -9.69 -17.81
CA ARG A 176 18.90 -9.95 -17.69
C ARG A 176 19.56 -10.07 -19.05
N GLN A 177 18.96 -10.79 -20.00
CA GLN A 177 19.54 -10.95 -21.32
C GLN A 177 19.70 -9.59 -22.04
N LEU A 178 18.65 -8.77 -22.04
CA LEU A 178 18.66 -7.43 -22.61
C LEU A 178 19.80 -6.57 -22.04
N LEU A 179 19.96 -6.55 -20.72
CA LEU A 179 21.04 -5.77 -20.08
C LEU A 179 22.43 -6.34 -20.39
N SER A 180 22.55 -7.66 -20.52
CA SER A 180 23.81 -8.33 -20.84
C SER A 180 24.30 -7.99 -22.25
N ASP A 181 23.37 -7.95 -23.20
CA ASP A 181 23.65 -7.58 -24.59
C ASP A 181 24.13 -6.12 -24.65
N ASP A 182 23.48 -5.22 -23.89
CA ASP A 182 23.91 -3.82 -23.79
C ASP A 182 25.26 -3.65 -23.06
N ALA A 183 25.59 -4.56 -22.14
CA ALA A 183 26.83 -4.52 -21.35
C ALA A 183 28.05 -5.07 -22.10
N GLN A 184 27.84 -5.79 -23.21
CA GLN A 184 28.89 -6.32 -24.09
C GLN A 184 29.99 -7.10 -23.34
N GLY A 185 29.58 -8.00 -22.45
CA GLY A 185 30.49 -8.84 -21.66
C GLY A 185 31.06 -8.17 -20.40
N SER A 186 30.73 -6.90 -20.16
CA SER A 186 31.00 -6.25 -18.86
C SER A 186 30.04 -6.76 -17.79
N PRO A 187 30.44 -6.80 -16.50
CA PRO A 187 29.50 -7.01 -15.40
C PRO A 187 28.40 -5.95 -15.40
N LEU A 188 27.20 -6.32 -14.91
CA LEU A 188 26.09 -5.38 -14.76
C LEU A 188 26.31 -4.50 -13.53
N TYR A 189 26.92 -3.34 -13.76
CA TYR A 189 26.96 -2.24 -12.79
C TYR A 189 25.66 -1.44 -12.88
N SER A 190 24.80 -1.56 -11.88
CA SER A 190 23.45 -1.03 -11.99
C SER A 190 22.85 -0.52 -10.69
N VAL A 191 21.89 0.40 -10.81
CA VAL A 191 20.96 0.75 -9.72
C VAL A 191 19.57 0.33 -10.14
N VAL A 192 18.92 -0.49 -9.31
CA VAL A 192 17.49 -0.76 -9.41
C VAL A 192 16.75 0.22 -8.50
N LEU A 193 15.76 0.92 -9.04
CA LEU A 193 14.99 1.98 -8.40
C LEU A 193 13.51 1.60 -8.37
N SER A 194 12.85 1.84 -7.24
CA SER A 194 11.40 1.76 -7.10
C SER A 194 10.89 2.93 -6.26
N ASN A 195 9.88 3.65 -6.77
CA ASN A 195 9.17 4.70 -6.04
C ASN A 195 7.67 4.38 -6.07
N GLU A 196 7.04 4.17 -4.91
CA GLU A 196 5.59 3.84 -4.82
C GLU A 196 5.27 2.62 -5.71
N LEU A 197 5.94 1.52 -5.41
CA LEU A 197 5.83 0.24 -6.13
C LEU A 197 5.59 -0.91 -5.17
N LEU A 198 6.23 -0.85 -3.99
CA LEU A 198 6.18 -1.96 -3.04
C LEU A 198 4.82 -1.99 -2.34
N ASP A 199 4.17 -0.84 -2.18
CA ASP A 199 2.80 -0.73 -1.69
C ASP A 199 1.76 -1.37 -2.63
N GLU A 200 2.09 -1.43 -3.91
CA GLU A 200 1.29 -1.98 -5.01
C GLU A 200 1.46 -3.50 -5.23
N PHE A 201 2.30 -4.15 -4.43
CA PHE A 201 2.40 -5.61 -4.47
C PHE A 201 1.18 -6.27 -3.84
N ASP A 202 0.72 -7.31 -4.51
CA ASP A 202 -0.50 -8.03 -4.20
C ASP A 202 -0.46 -8.63 -2.78
N PRO A 203 -1.40 -8.23 -1.91
CA PRO A 203 -1.39 -8.63 -0.51
C PRO A 203 -2.08 -9.97 -0.27
N VAL A 204 -1.54 -10.72 0.67
CA VAL A 204 -2.18 -11.87 1.32
C VAL A 204 -2.61 -11.45 2.72
N ARG A 205 -3.90 -11.62 3.02
CA ARG A 205 -4.46 -11.29 4.32
C ARG A 205 -4.63 -12.51 5.18
N LEU A 206 -3.95 -12.50 6.32
CA LEU A 206 -3.88 -13.61 7.24
C LEU A 206 -4.48 -13.26 8.60
N ARG A 207 -5.06 -14.26 9.24
CA ARG A 207 -5.38 -14.25 10.67
C ARG A 207 -4.56 -15.30 11.39
N LEU A 208 -3.75 -14.84 12.33
CA LEU A 208 -3.09 -15.68 13.33
C LEU A 208 -4.01 -15.78 14.55
N SER A 209 -4.59 -16.94 14.79
CA SER A 209 -5.61 -17.12 15.85
C SER A 209 -5.16 -18.14 16.89
N TRP A 210 -5.54 -17.92 18.16
CA TRP A 210 -5.23 -18.82 19.26
C TRP A 210 -6.27 -18.74 20.39
N GLN A 211 -6.34 -19.79 21.20
CA GLN A 211 -7.18 -19.80 22.40
C GLN A 211 -6.62 -18.82 23.45
N ALA A 212 -7.50 -18.00 24.04
CA ALA A 212 -7.13 -17.09 25.13
C ALA A 212 -6.34 -17.83 26.23
N GLY A 213 -5.27 -17.19 26.70
CA GLY A 213 -4.34 -17.78 27.68
C GLY A 213 -3.24 -18.69 27.09
N ASN A 214 -3.32 -19.07 25.80
CA ASN A 214 -2.31 -19.90 25.12
C ASN A 214 -1.76 -19.26 23.84
N PRO A 215 -1.08 -18.09 23.92
CA PRO A 215 -0.47 -17.44 22.77
C PRO A 215 0.53 -18.37 22.07
N PRO A 216 0.63 -18.33 20.73
CA PRO A 216 1.60 -19.13 19.99
C PRO A 216 3.03 -18.73 20.34
N ASP A 217 3.89 -19.74 20.49
CA ASP A 217 5.34 -19.57 20.55
C ASP A 217 5.93 -19.47 19.13
N VAL A 218 7.25 -19.30 19.06
CA VAL A 218 7.99 -19.13 17.80
C VAL A 218 7.78 -20.32 16.87
N ASP A 219 7.75 -21.55 17.38
CA ASP A 219 7.61 -22.74 16.55
C ASP A 219 6.17 -22.91 16.05
N ARG A 220 5.14 -22.61 16.87
CA ARG A 220 3.75 -22.54 16.41
C ARG A 220 3.56 -21.48 15.33
N CYS A 221 4.23 -20.33 15.41
CA CYS A 221 4.18 -19.31 14.36
C CYS A 221 4.80 -19.77 13.02
N LYS A 222 5.63 -20.82 12.99
CA LYS A 222 6.12 -21.38 11.72
C LYS A 222 5.11 -22.32 11.07
N LEU A 223 4.23 -22.92 11.88
CA LEU A 223 3.26 -23.91 11.42
C LEU A 223 2.16 -23.25 10.58
N CYS A 224 1.89 -23.88 9.45
CA CYS A 224 0.87 -23.46 8.51
C CYS A 224 -0.54 -23.42 9.11
N SER A 225 -0.86 -24.41 9.94
CA SER A 225 -2.16 -24.58 10.59
C SER A 225 -2.55 -23.43 11.52
N THR A 226 -1.58 -22.58 11.90
CA THR A 226 -1.77 -21.43 12.79
C THR A 226 -2.42 -20.24 12.07
N TYR A 227 -2.41 -20.23 10.73
CA TYR A 227 -2.91 -19.13 9.92
C TYR A 227 -4.22 -19.49 9.22
N ARG A 228 -5.01 -18.46 8.92
CA ARG A 228 -6.16 -18.50 8.01
C ARG A 228 -6.04 -17.38 7.00
N GLU A 229 -6.45 -17.61 5.77
CA GLU A 229 -6.39 -16.64 4.67
C GLU A 229 -7.76 -16.08 4.34
N ALA A 230 -7.83 -14.76 4.18
CA ALA A 230 -9.04 -14.06 3.76
C ALA A 230 -9.40 -14.39 2.30
N HIS A 231 -10.66 -14.74 2.10
CA HIS A 231 -11.29 -14.90 0.79
C HIS A 231 -12.46 -13.93 0.68
N VAL A 232 -12.66 -13.40 -0.52
CA VAL A 232 -13.70 -12.43 -0.84
C VAL A 232 -14.87 -13.14 -1.48
N LEU A 233 -16.03 -13.11 -0.81
CA LEU A 233 -17.27 -13.65 -1.34
C LEU A 233 -18.08 -12.55 -2.01
N HIS A 234 -18.49 -12.82 -3.24
CA HIS A 234 -19.33 -11.91 -4.01
C HIS A 234 -20.76 -12.39 -3.94
N ARG A 235 -21.67 -11.48 -3.60
CA ARG A 235 -23.11 -11.74 -3.64
C ARG A 235 -23.78 -10.67 -4.45
N ILE A 236 -24.83 -11.03 -5.16
CA ILE A 236 -25.64 -10.08 -5.92
C ILE A 236 -27.09 -10.19 -5.50
N GLU A 237 -27.74 -9.05 -5.28
CA GLU A 237 -29.18 -9.01 -5.11
C GLU A 237 -29.89 -9.42 -6.40
N GLU A 238 -31.03 -10.10 -6.27
CA GLU A 238 -31.82 -10.53 -7.42
C GLU A 238 -32.24 -9.36 -8.34
N THR A 239 -32.55 -8.21 -7.76
CA THR A 239 -32.89 -6.96 -8.47
C THR A 239 -31.69 -6.39 -9.22
N ALA A 240 -30.50 -6.40 -8.61
CA ALA A 240 -29.26 -5.95 -9.23
C ALA A 240 -28.84 -6.87 -10.38
N LEU A 241 -28.96 -8.19 -10.22
CA LEU A 241 -28.70 -9.16 -11.29
C LEU A 241 -29.59 -8.90 -12.50
N GLN A 242 -30.90 -8.69 -12.27
CA GLN A 242 -31.82 -8.35 -13.34
C GLN A 242 -31.44 -7.05 -14.04
N ALA A 243 -31.01 -6.03 -13.29
CA ALA A 243 -30.60 -4.74 -13.82
C ALA A 243 -29.37 -4.84 -14.73
N VAL A 244 -28.32 -5.56 -14.30
CA VAL A 244 -27.08 -5.78 -15.07
C VAL A 244 -27.38 -6.51 -16.38
N LEU A 245 -28.31 -7.47 -16.35
CA LEU A 245 -28.62 -8.29 -17.51
C LEU A 245 -29.64 -7.67 -18.47
N ARG A 246 -30.23 -6.49 -18.20
CA ARG A 246 -31.29 -5.90 -19.04
C ARG A 246 -30.89 -5.66 -20.50
N SER A 247 -29.61 -5.43 -20.75
CA SER A 247 -29.06 -5.18 -22.09
C SER A 247 -28.57 -6.44 -22.80
N SER A 248 -28.61 -7.61 -22.15
CA SER A 248 -28.09 -8.86 -22.72
C SER A 248 -29.16 -9.60 -23.55
N GLN A 249 -28.78 -9.99 -24.77
CA GLN A 249 -29.65 -10.78 -25.67
C GLN A 249 -29.94 -12.20 -25.11
N GLU A 250 -29.13 -12.68 -24.18
CA GLU A 250 -29.22 -13.97 -23.49
C GLU A 250 -29.53 -13.82 -21.98
N ALA A 251 -30.08 -12.67 -21.57
CA ALA A 251 -30.26 -12.31 -20.16
C ALA A 251 -30.91 -13.39 -19.28
N LYS A 252 -31.90 -14.10 -19.83
CA LYS A 252 -32.67 -15.09 -19.07
C LYS A 252 -31.89 -16.39 -18.82
N SER A 253 -31.24 -16.95 -19.85
CA SER A 253 -30.47 -18.19 -19.71
C SER A 253 -29.26 -17.99 -18.80
N LEU A 254 -28.58 -16.84 -18.92
CA LEU A 254 -27.46 -16.49 -18.04
C LEU A 254 -27.90 -16.29 -16.59
N ALA A 255 -29.02 -15.59 -16.35
CA ALA A 255 -29.58 -15.43 -15.01
C ALA A 255 -29.91 -16.78 -14.35
N ASP A 256 -30.52 -17.71 -15.10
CA ASP A 256 -30.87 -19.03 -14.57
C ASP A 256 -29.63 -19.88 -14.27
N ALA A 257 -28.59 -19.79 -15.11
CA ALA A 257 -27.29 -20.44 -14.86
C ALA A 257 -26.61 -19.89 -13.59
N ILE A 258 -26.56 -18.55 -13.43
CA ILE A 258 -26.00 -17.88 -12.25
C ILE A 258 -26.73 -18.31 -10.97
N ARG A 259 -28.07 -18.33 -11.00
CA ARG A 259 -28.89 -18.80 -9.87
C ARG A 259 -28.58 -20.24 -9.51
N TRP A 260 -28.46 -21.13 -10.50
CA TRP A 260 -28.19 -22.55 -10.27
C TRP A 260 -26.79 -22.76 -9.68
N GLU A 261 -25.78 -22.07 -10.22
CA GLU A 261 -24.41 -22.12 -9.75
C GLU A 261 -24.29 -21.58 -8.33
N GLY A 262 -24.82 -20.38 -8.05
CA GLY A 262 -24.77 -19.76 -6.72
C GLY A 262 -25.49 -20.57 -5.64
N LYS A 263 -26.49 -21.36 -6.02
CA LYS A 263 -27.17 -22.29 -5.11
C LYS A 263 -26.34 -23.56 -4.89
N SER A 264 -25.67 -24.09 -5.90
CA SER A 264 -24.91 -25.35 -5.78
C SER A 264 -23.52 -25.17 -5.15
N LEU A 265 -22.89 -24.01 -5.35
CA LEU A 265 -21.50 -23.73 -4.96
C LEU A 265 -21.22 -23.93 -3.46
N PRO A 266 -21.98 -23.34 -2.51
CA PRO A 266 -21.67 -23.49 -1.09
C PRO A 266 -21.99 -24.90 -0.56
N CYS A 267 -22.91 -25.64 -1.18
CA CYS A 267 -23.10 -27.04 -0.81
C CYS A 267 -22.03 -27.97 -1.41
N GLY A 268 -21.33 -27.53 -2.48
CA GLY A 268 -20.18 -28.22 -3.06
C GLY A 268 -18.94 -28.20 -2.16
N LEU A 269 -18.87 -27.28 -1.20
CA LEU A 269 -17.86 -27.27 -0.12
C LEU A 269 -17.96 -28.49 0.81
N LEU A 270 -19.00 -29.31 0.68
CA LEU A 270 -19.14 -30.56 1.41
C LEU A 270 -18.54 -31.69 0.56
N ASP A 271 -17.45 -32.30 1.04
CA ASP A 271 -16.60 -33.30 0.35
C ASP A 271 -17.34 -34.44 -0.34
N THR A 272 -18.55 -34.79 0.10
CA THR A 272 -19.32 -35.88 -0.50
C THR A 272 -20.80 -35.55 -0.61
N GLN A 273 -21.46 -36.12 -1.63
CA GLN A 273 -22.92 -36.04 -1.77
C GLN A 273 -23.67 -36.63 -0.56
N LEU A 274 -23.08 -37.63 0.10
CA LEU A 274 -23.64 -38.22 1.32
C LEU A 274 -23.64 -37.18 2.45
N LEU A 275 -22.52 -36.49 2.64
CA LEU A 275 -22.39 -35.43 3.62
C LEU A 275 -23.33 -34.26 3.33
N GLN A 276 -23.44 -33.86 2.06
CA GLN A 276 -24.38 -32.86 1.61
C GLN A 276 -25.82 -33.21 1.98
N ARG A 277 -26.28 -34.43 1.66
CA ARG A 277 -27.62 -34.90 2.04
C ARG A 277 -27.82 -34.90 3.55
N GLN A 278 -26.86 -35.42 4.32
CA GLN A 278 -26.95 -35.46 5.77
C GLN A 278 -27.03 -34.06 6.41
N VAL A 279 -26.26 -33.10 5.92
CA VAL A 279 -26.33 -31.70 6.38
C VAL A 279 -27.70 -31.09 6.05
N LEU A 280 -28.17 -31.24 4.81
CA LEU A 280 -29.45 -30.68 4.37
C LEU A 280 -30.64 -31.30 5.10
N GLU A 281 -30.66 -32.62 5.28
CA GLU A 281 -31.69 -33.33 6.05
C GLU A 281 -31.72 -32.86 7.51
N ARG A 282 -30.56 -32.73 8.15
CA ARG A 282 -30.48 -32.24 9.54
C ARG A 282 -30.91 -30.79 9.67
N LEU A 283 -30.47 -29.90 8.77
CA LEU A 283 -30.94 -28.51 8.74
C LEU A 283 -32.47 -28.47 8.61
N SER A 284 -33.05 -29.27 7.72
CA SER A 284 -34.51 -29.28 7.53
C SER A 284 -35.28 -29.67 8.80
N SER A 285 -34.69 -30.51 9.66
CA SER A 285 -35.33 -30.97 10.90
C SER A 285 -35.36 -29.94 12.03
N VAL A 286 -34.55 -28.86 11.95
CA VAL A 286 -34.41 -27.85 13.02
C VAL A 286 -34.94 -26.46 12.62
N LEU A 287 -35.35 -26.29 11.37
CA LEU A 287 -35.86 -25.02 10.84
C LEU A 287 -37.39 -24.96 10.90
N THR A 288 -37.91 -23.77 11.19
CA THR A 288 -39.32 -23.44 11.11
C THR A 288 -39.80 -23.43 9.66
N SER A 289 -41.12 -23.53 9.45
CA SER A 289 -41.72 -23.46 8.12
C SER A 289 -41.41 -22.16 7.36
N GLU A 290 -41.18 -21.06 8.07
CA GLU A 290 -40.77 -19.80 7.46
C GLU A 290 -39.29 -19.82 7.02
N GLU A 291 -38.40 -20.31 7.87
CA GLU A 291 -36.98 -20.47 7.55
C GLU A 291 -36.77 -21.44 6.39
N LEU A 292 -37.54 -22.54 6.34
CA LEU A 292 -37.54 -23.50 5.22
C LEU A 292 -37.94 -22.84 3.89
N ARG A 293 -38.88 -21.89 3.90
CA ARG A 293 -39.24 -21.13 2.69
C ARG A 293 -38.08 -20.25 2.20
N ARG A 294 -37.37 -19.59 3.11
CA ARG A 294 -36.16 -18.78 2.78
C ARG A 294 -35.03 -19.66 2.24
N CYS A 295 -35.01 -20.90 2.69
CA CYS A 295 -34.08 -21.93 2.24
C CYS A 295 -34.49 -22.61 0.93
N SER A 296 -35.55 -22.23 0.23
CA SER A 296 -36.00 -22.95 -0.99
C SER A 296 -35.34 -22.40 -2.27
N PRO A 297 -34.65 -23.25 -3.08
CA PRO A 297 -34.40 -24.68 -2.87
C PRO A 297 -33.28 -24.90 -1.83
N MET A 298 -33.31 -26.05 -1.12
CA MET A 298 -32.52 -26.31 0.12
C MET A 298 -31.04 -25.97 0.05
N GLN A 299 -30.44 -25.91 -1.14
CA GLN A 299 -29.05 -25.56 -1.33
C GLN A 299 -28.72 -24.09 -0.94
N VAL A 300 -29.72 -23.18 -0.92
CA VAL A 300 -29.56 -21.82 -0.39
C VAL A 300 -29.13 -21.83 1.09
N CYS A 301 -29.56 -22.83 1.85
CA CYS A 301 -29.17 -22.98 3.26
C CYS A 301 -27.64 -23.12 3.45
N CYS A 302 -26.92 -23.67 2.47
CA CYS A 302 -25.49 -23.92 2.62
C CYS A 302 -24.67 -22.62 2.71
N THR A 303 -25.10 -21.53 2.05
CA THR A 303 -24.43 -20.22 2.17
C THR A 303 -24.53 -19.69 3.59
N ALA A 304 -25.73 -19.71 4.18
CA ALA A 304 -25.91 -19.27 5.56
C ALA A 304 -25.10 -20.13 6.54
N LEU A 305 -25.01 -21.44 6.28
CA LEU A 305 -24.16 -22.35 7.06
C LEU A 305 -22.67 -22.03 6.91
N LEU A 306 -22.21 -21.73 5.69
CA LEU A 306 -20.85 -21.28 5.39
C LEU A 306 -20.44 -20.12 6.29
N LEU A 307 -21.24 -19.04 6.24
CA LEU A 307 -20.99 -17.82 6.98
C LEU A 307 -21.15 -18.00 8.49
N ALA A 308 -22.05 -18.89 8.92
CA ALA A 308 -22.27 -19.15 10.33
C ALA A 308 -21.09 -19.87 10.97
N VAL A 309 -20.47 -20.82 10.26
CA VAL A 309 -19.28 -21.48 10.80
C VAL A 309 -18.03 -20.65 10.65
N ASP A 310 -17.86 -19.89 9.56
CA ASP A 310 -16.80 -18.87 9.54
C ASP A 310 -16.90 -17.96 10.77
N ALA A 311 -18.08 -17.41 11.05
CA ALA A 311 -18.32 -16.57 12.22
C ALA A 311 -18.05 -17.31 13.56
N LEU A 312 -18.26 -18.61 13.64
CA LEU A 312 -17.92 -19.39 14.83
C LEU A 312 -16.43 -19.72 14.94
N MET A 313 -15.76 -19.99 13.83
CA MET A 313 -14.31 -20.22 13.81
C MET A 313 -13.55 -18.98 14.27
N GLN A 314 -14.10 -17.79 13.98
CA GLN A 314 -13.60 -16.52 14.50
C GLN A 314 -13.73 -16.42 16.02
N ASP A 315 -14.80 -16.99 16.60
CA ASP A 315 -15.07 -16.95 18.05
C ASP A 315 -14.33 -18.08 18.81
N ASP A 316 -14.23 -19.29 18.24
CA ASP A 316 -13.60 -20.49 18.83
C ASP A 316 -12.86 -21.34 17.78
N HIS A 317 -11.55 -21.10 17.65
CA HIS A 317 -10.68 -21.80 16.70
C HIS A 317 -10.49 -23.31 17.02
N SER A 318 -10.78 -23.72 18.26
CA SER A 318 -10.70 -25.12 18.71
C SER A 318 -11.97 -25.93 18.41
N ALA A 319 -13.07 -25.26 18.04
CA ALA A 319 -14.37 -25.88 17.83
C ALA A 319 -14.37 -26.91 16.68
N ILE A 320 -13.50 -26.73 15.68
CA ILE A 320 -13.30 -27.68 14.58
C ILE A 320 -12.36 -28.82 14.99
N GLN A 321 -11.32 -28.56 15.78
CA GLN A 321 -10.33 -29.57 16.12
C GLN A 321 -10.83 -30.65 17.10
N LEU A 322 -12.00 -30.46 17.73
CA LEU A 322 -12.49 -31.37 18.77
C LEU A 322 -13.95 -31.83 18.60
N GLY A 323 -14.57 -31.67 17.43
CA GLY A 323 -15.98 -32.06 17.25
C GLY A 323 -16.95 -31.33 18.19
N LYS A 324 -16.51 -30.23 18.81
CA LYS A 324 -17.25 -29.41 19.77
C LYS A 324 -18.31 -28.52 19.12
N LEU A 325 -18.34 -28.47 17.78
CA LEU A 325 -19.45 -27.91 17.00
C LEU A 325 -20.76 -28.70 17.16
N ALA A 326 -20.73 -29.88 17.81
CA ALA A 326 -21.89 -30.71 18.07
C ALA A 326 -22.92 -30.01 18.98
N ALA A 327 -23.99 -29.50 18.37
CA ALA A 327 -25.21 -29.05 19.02
C ALA A 327 -25.07 -27.86 19.99
N SER A 328 -24.55 -26.72 19.52
CA SER A 328 -24.68 -25.47 20.27
C SER A 328 -25.83 -24.63 19.72
N ASP A 329 -26.68 -24.11 20.60
CA ASP A 329 -27.63 -23.03 20.28
C ASP A 329 -26.92 -21.84 19.60
N ARG A 330 -25.61 -21.70 19.80
CA ARG A 330 -24.75 -20.69 19.17
C ARG A 330 -24.64 -20.87 17.66
N LEU A 331 -24.40 -22.09 17.14
CA LEU A 331 -24.35 -22.32 15.70
C LEU A 331 -25.71 -22.08 15.07
N LEU A 332 -26.77 -22.60 15.67
CA LEU A 332 -28.12 -22.40 15.15
C LEU A 332 -28.52 -20.91 15.19
N HIS A 333 -28.12 -20.17 16.22
CA HIS A 333 -28.33 -18.73 16.32
C HIS A 333 -27.57 -17.96 15.23
N LYS A 334 -26.27 -18.21 15.04
CA LYS A 334 -25.46 -17.60 13.96
C LYS A 334 -26.02 -17.98 12.59
N TYR A 335 -26.42 -19.23 12.39
CA TYR A 335 -27.06 -19.70 11.17
C TYR A 335 -28.33 -18.92 10.86
N ARG A 336 -29.26 -18.77 11.82
CA ARG A 336 -30.49 -17.99 11.63
C ARG A 336 -30.21 -16.53 11.30
N GLN A 337 -29.21 -15.94 11.94
CA GLN A 337 -28.75 -14.58 11.64
C GLN A 337 -28.24 -14.47 10.20
N GLN A 338 -27.41 -15.40 9.76
CA GLN A 338 -26.87 -15.39 8.40
C GLN A 338 -27.94 -15.74 7.35
N LEU A 339 -28.87 -16.64 7.64
CA LEU A 339 -29.99 -16.97 6.77
C LEU A 339 -30.88 -15.74 6.50
N ALA A 340 -31.08 -14.90 7.53
CA ALA A 340 -31.79 -13.63 7.34
C ALA A 340 -30.99 -12.64 6.47
N ARG A 341 -29.66 -12.57 6.65
CA ARG A 341 -28.77 -11.69 5.88
C ARG A 341 -28.58 -12.10 4.43
N THR A 342 -28.54 -13.40 4.14
CA THR A 342 -28.33 -13.90 2.78
C THR A 342 -29.62 -14.00 1.96
N ASN A 343 -30.78 -13.75 2.58
CA ASN A 343 -32.07 -13.85 1.92
C ASN A 343 -32.18 -12.86 0.75
N GLY A 344 -32.54 -13.34 -0.44
CA GLY A 344 -32.65 -12.51 -1.65
C GLY A 344 -31.34 -12.22 -2.38
N THR A 345 -30.23 -12.81 -1.93
CA THR A 345 -28.91 -12.69 -2.57
C THR A 345 -28.45 -14.00 -3.18
N ILE A 346 -27.66 -13.93 -4.25
CA ILE A 346 -27.06 -15.07 -4.94
C ILE A 346 -25.54 -15.00 -4.75
N LEU A 347 -24.92 -16.09 -4.27
CA LEU A 347 -23.47 -16.21 -4.20
C LEU A 347 -22.90 -16.36 -5.62
N LEU A 348 -21.84 -15.63 -5.92
CA LEU A 348 -21.17 -15.66 -7.22
C LEU A 348 -19.82 -16.37 -7.09
N SER A 349 -19.52 -17.24 -8.05
CA SER A 349 -18.14 -17.64 -8.29
C SER A 349 -17.33 -16.48 -8.86
N LYS A 350 -16.00 -16.55 -8.73
CA LYS A 350 -15.04 -15.64 -9.36
C LYS A 350 -15.30 -15.48 -10.87
N ALA A 351 -15.62 -16.57 -11.57
CA ALA A 351 -15.91 -16.54 -13.00
C ALA A 351 -17.18 -15.73 -13.31
N ARG A 352 -18.28 -15.98 -12.59
CA ARG A 352 -19.54 -15.25 -12.77
C ARG A 352 -19.44 -13.80 -12.35
N TYR A 353 -18.68 -13.52 -11.30
CA TYR A 353 -18.40 -12.15 -10.91
C TYR A 353 -17.71 -11.36 -12.04
N ARG A 354 -16.66 -11.91 -12.65
CA ARG A 354 -15.97 -11.28 -13.78
C ARG A 354 -16.88 -11.08 -14.98
N GLU A 355 -17.70 -12.08 -15.31
CA GLU A 355 -18.68 -11.99 -16.40
C GLU A 355 -19.66 -10.83 -16.19
N LEU A 356 -20.22 -10.69 -14.98
CA LEU A 356 -21.11 -9.59 -14.63
C LEU A 356 -20.38 -8.24 -14.62
N ARG A 357 -19.13 -8.17 -14.13
CA ARG A 357 -18.32 -6.95 -14.17
C ARG A 357 -18.08 -6.44 -15.59
N ARG A 358 -17.83 -7.32 -16.56
CA ARG A 358 -17.68 -6.94 -17.98
C ARG A 358 -18.95 -6.28 -18.55
N LEU A 359 -20.13 -6.69 -18.07
CA LEU A 359 -21.41 -6.12 -18.49
C LEU A 359 -21.71 -4.78 -17.81
N ALA A 360 -21.05 -4.48 -16.69
CA ALA A 360 -21.35 -3.34 -15.82
C ALA A 360 -20.09 -2.58 -15.40
N LEU A 361 -19.16 -2.31 -16.34
CA LEU A 361 -17.81 -1.78 -16.05
C LEU A 361 -17.77 -0.52 -15.16
N ASP A 362 -18.80 0.32 -15.24
CA ASP A 362 -18.91 1.60 -14.53
C ASP A 362 -19.74 1.52 -13.23
N GLN A 363 -20.29 0.35 -12.90
CA GLN A 363 -21.06 0.11 -11.67
C GLN A 363 -20.29 -0.85 -10.76
N GLY A 364 -20.07 -0.47 -9.49
CA GLY A 364 -19.61 -1.43 -8.50
C GLY A 364 -20.67 -2.51 -8.28
N LEU A 365 -20.32 -3.78 -8.46
CA LEU A 365 -21.14 -4.87 -7.97
C LEU A 365 -20.79 -5.08 -6.50
N GLU A 366 -21.79 -5.08 -5.62
CA GLU A 366 -21.56 -5.20 -4.18
C GLU A 366 -20.75 -6.46 -3.84
N VAL A 367 -19.82 -6.27 -2.92
CA VAL A 367 -18.93 -7.32 -2.43
C VAL A 367 -19.31 -7.55 -0.98
N GLU A 368 -19.95 -8.68 -0.71
CA GLU A 368 -20.43 -8.99 0.62
C GLU A 368 -19.55 -10.03 1.30
N GLN A 369 -18.59 -9.46 2.03
CA GLN A 369 -17.85 -10.02 3.15
C GLN A 369 -16.65 -10.89 2.83
N GLU A 370 -15.76 -10.91 3.83
CA GLU A 370 -14.59 -11.76 3.85
C GLU A 370 -14.84 -12.95 4.76
N VAL A 371 -14.37 -14.10 4.31
CA VAL A 371 -14.35 -15.35 5.07
C VAL A 371 -12.93 -15.87 5.14
N TYR A 372 -12.59 -16.58 6.22
CA TYR A 372 -11.22 -16.98 6.51
C TYR A 372 -11.09 -18.50 6.49
N PHE A 373 -10.39 -19.00 5.46
CA PHE A 373 -10.17 -20.43 5.26
C PHE A 373 -8.77 -20.87 5.67
N ALA A 374 -8.56 -22.18 5.80
CA ALA A 374 -7.22 -22.70 5.99
C ALA A 374 -6.35 -22.42 4.76
N LEU A 375 -5.04 -22.22 4.97
CA LEU A 375 -4.10 -22.05 3.86
C LEU A 375 -4.07 -23.35 3.06
N SER A 376 -4.15 -23.23 1.73
CA SER A 376 -3.92 -24.36 0.83
C SER A 376 -2.47 -24.85 0.95
N PRO A 377 -2.15 -26.11 0.60
CA PRO A 377 -0.76 -26.58 0.61
C PRO A 377 0.19 -25.73 -0.24
N ALA A 378 -0.27 -25.21 -1.37
CA ALA A 378 0.52 -24.32 -2.23
C ALA A 378 0.79 -22.98 -1.55
N ARG A 379 -0.25 -22.32 -1.01
CA ARG A 379 -0.10 -21.08 -0.23
C ARG A 379 0.81 -21.27 0.97
N CYS A 380 0.68 -22.41 1.61
CA CYS A 380 1.49 -22.80 2.75
C CYS A 380 2.98 -22.79 2.41
N GLN A 381 3.35 -23.38 1.27
CA GLN A 381 4.71 -23.46 0.77
C GLN A 381 5.23 -22.07 0.38
N GLU A 382 4.43 -21.28 -0.36
CA GLU A 382 4.76 -19.92 -0.76
C GLU A 382 5.14 -19.04 0.44
N LEU A 383 4.33 -19.08 1.49
CA LEU A 383 4.53 -18.25 2.69
C LEU A 383 5.54 -18.83 3.69
N GLN A 384 6.16 -19.98 3.42
CA GLN A 384 7.06 -20.63 4.38
C GLN A 384 8.23 -19.71 4.77
N GLY A 385 8.94 -19.15 3.79
CA GLY A 385 10.09 -18.28 4.06
C GLY A 385 9.73 -17.03 4.86
N TRP A 386 8.57 -16.43 4.57
CA TRP A 386 8.05 -15.29 5.32
C TRP A 386 7.73 -15.69 6.77
N ARG A 387 7.00 -16.80 6.98
CA ARG A 387 6.67 -17.30 8.34
C ARG A 387 7.94 -17.54 9.16
N GLU A 388 8.98 -18.11 8.57
CA GLU A 388 10.25 -18.37 9.25
C GLU A 388 10.97 -17.08 9.67
N ARG A 389 10.99 -16.05 8.82
CA ARG A 389 11.59 -14.75 9.15
C ARG A 389 10.81 -14.00 10.23
N HIS A 390 9.48 -14.05 10.19
CA HIS A 390 8.61 -13.28 11.07
C HIS A 390 8.16 -14.02 12.35
N ALA A 391 8.43 -15.32 12.48
CA ALA A 391 7.93 -16.14 13.59
C ALA A 391 8.22 -15.56 14.99
N LYS A 392 9.42 -15.01 15.22
CA LYS A 392 9.78 -14.37 16.50
C LYS A 392 8.91 -13.14 16.79
N ARG A 393 8.73 -12.28 15.78
CA ARG A 393 7.90 -11.06 15.87
C ARG A 393 6.44 -11.40 16.14
N LEU A 394 5.89 -12.35 15.39
CA LEU A 394 4.50 -12.78 15.54
C LEU A 394 4.24 -13.41 16.92
N ALA A 395 5.16 -14.22 17.43
CA ALA A 395 5.04 -14.78 18.78
C ALA A 395 5.09 -13.67 19.86
N ALA A 396 5.98 -12.69 19.70
CA ALA A 396 6.07 -11.53 20.60
C ALA A 396 4.79 -10.68 20.56
N GLY A 397 4.28 -10.36 19.37
CA GLY A 397 3.03 -9.64 19.19
C GLY A 397 1.83 -10.38 19.76
N ALA A 398 1.73 -11.70 19.55
CA ALA A 398 0.64 -12.50 20.09
C ALA A 398 0.66 -12.54 21.63
N LYS A 399 1.85 -12.60 22.23
CA LYS A 399 2.03 -12.48 23.69
C LYS A 399 1.54 -11.13 24.20
N ILE A 400 1.89 -10.02 23.54
CA ILE A 400 1.40 -8.68 23.89
C ILE A 400 -0.12 -8.62 23.74
N ARG A 401 -0.67 -9.04 22.59
CA ARG A 401 -2.12 -9.07 22.34
C ARG A 401 -2.89 -9.84 23.40
N ALA A 402 -2.33 -10.93 23.91
CA ALA A 402 -2.92 -11.72 24.99
C ALA A 402 -2.96 -10.96 26.32
N GLN A 403 -1.93 -10.19 26.64
CA GLN A 403 -1.88 -9.36 27.86
C GLN A 403 -2.91 -8.23 27.83
N VAL A 404 -3.11 -7.60 26.66
CA VAL A 404 -3.97 -6.43 26.52
C VAL A 404 -5.38 -6.73 26.00
N ALA A 405 -5.69 -8.00 25.75
CA ALA A 405 -6.98 -8.41 25.19
C ALA A 405 -8.19 -7.91 26.00
N HIS A 406 -8.03 -7.79 27.31
CA HIS A 406 -9.08 -7.31 28.20
C HIS A 406 -9.49 -5.84 27.98
N LEU A 407 -8.65 -5.05 27.32
CA LEU A 407 -8.93 -3.66 26.99
C LEU A 407 -9.88 -3.54 25.78
N TYR A 408 -9.77 -4.47 24.82
CA TYR A 408 -10.53 -4.47 23.57
C TYR A 408 -11.73 -5.43 23.61
N ASP A 409 -11.54 -6.63 24.14
CA ASP A 409 -12.47 -7.76 23.99
C ASP A 409 -13.40 -7.90 25.22
N ARG A 410 -13.97 -6.77 25.68
CA ARG A 410 -14.67 -6.55 26.98
C ARG A 410 -15.65 -7.64 27.46
N ARG A 411 -16.08 -8.57 26.61
CA ARG A 411 -17.02 -9.67 26.94
C ARG A 411 -16.40 -11.05 27.22
N TRP A 412 -15.20 -11.36 26.73
CA TRP A 412 -14.72 -12.77 26.66
C TRP A 412 -13.40 -13.02 27.41
N SER A 413 -12.51 -12.04 27.44
CA SER A 413 -11.15 -12.15 28.00
C SER A 413 -11.07 -12.40 29.52
N ARG A 414 -12.07 -12.02 30.31
CA ARG A 414 -12.02 -12.13 31.79
C ARG A 414 -12.07 -13.55 32.34
N ARG A 415 -12.41 -14.57 31.53
CA ARG A 415 -12.51 -15.97 31.98
C ARG A 415 -11.54 -16.94 31.30
N GLY A 416 -10.64 -16.46 30.43
CA GLY A 416 -9.81 -17.35 29.60
C GLY A 416 -10.63 -18.15 28.58
N GLU A 417 -11.86 -17.73 28.31
CA GLU A 417 -12.78 -18.32 27.34
C GLU A 417 -12.79 -17.46 26.06
N GLY A 418 -12.55 -18.06 24.90
CA GLY A 418 -12.62 -17.39 23.59
C GLY A 418 -11.32 -17.43 22.76
N THR A 419 -11.41 -16.94 21.53
CA THR A 419 -10.30 -16.84 20.58
C THR A 419 -9.75 -15.43 20.53
N LEU A 420 -8.43 -15.31 20.58
CA LEU A 420 -7.70 -14.09 20.26
C LEU A 420 -7.10 -14.22 18.87
N GLN A 421 -6.97 -13.09 18.19
CA GLN A 421 -6.43 -13.05 16.84
C GLN A 421 -5.54 -11.83 16.62
N LEU A 422 -4.57 -12.00 15.72
CA LEU A 422 -3.85 -10.93 15.05
C LEU A 422 -4.16 -10.98 13.56
N LYS A 423 -4.58 -9.83 13.03
CA LYS A 423 -4.75 -9.63 11.60
C LYS A 423 -3.40 -9.18 11.03
N ILE A 424 -2.96 -9.83 9.97
CA ILE A 424 -1.63 -9.64 9.40
C ILE A 424 -1.80 -9.49 7.89
N LEU A 425 -1.25 -8.41 7.35
CA LEU A 425 -1.11 -8.20 5.92
C LEU A 425 0.30 -8.64 5.52
N VAL A 426 0.41 -9.42 4.45
CA VAL A 426 1.70 -9.91 3.93
C VAL A 426 1.77 -9.59 2.45
N GLN A 427 2.90 -9.11 1.96
CA GLN A 427 3.13 -8.89 0.54
C GLN A 427 4.31 -9.76 0.07
N PRO A 428 4.06 -11.01 -0.36
CA PRO A 428 5.12 -11.94 -0.78
C PRO A 428 6.01 -11.36 -1.89
N GLY A 429 5.44 -10.45 -2.70
CA GLY A 429 6.12 -9.71 -3.74
C GLY A 429 7.36 -8.95 -3.27
N HIS A 430 7.45 -8.50 -2.00
CA HIS A 430 8.63 -7.78 -1.50
C HIS A 430 9.88 -8.67 -1.57
N ALA A 431 9.81 -9.88 -1.02
CA ALA A 431 10.92 -10.83 -1.06
C ALA A 431 11.24 -11.29 -2.47
N GLN A 432 10.20 -11.51 -3.29
CA GLN A 432 10.35 -11.90 -4.69
C GLN A 432 11.07 -10.82 -5.51
N PHE A 433 10.65 -9.56 -5.39
CA PHE A 433 11.27 -8.44 -6.10
C PHE A 433 12.75 -8.29 -5.74
N VAL A 434 13.11 -8.35 -4.45
CA VAL A 434 14.50 -8.21 -4.02
C VAL A 434 15.38 -9.35 -4.56
N GLN A 435 14.84 -10.57 -4.68
CA GLN A 435 15.53 -11.69 -5.32
C GLN A 435 15.68 -11.47 -6.82
N GLU A 436 14.61 -11.08 -7.51
CA GLU A 436 14.59 -10.85 -8.96
C GLU A 436 15.50 -9.69 -9.37
N ALA A 437 15.54 -8.62 -8.59
CA ALA A 437 16.46 -7.50 -8.77
C ALA A 437 17.92 -7.95 -8.74
N SER A 438 18.26 -8.99 -7.98
CA SER A 438 19.62 -9.51 -7.89
C SER A 438 20.14 -10.12 -9.19
N ALA A 439 19.24 -10.53 -10.10
CA ALA A 439 19.63 -10.98 -11.44
C ALA A 439 20.05 -9.83 -12.35
N LEU A 440 19.64 -8.59 -12.04
CA LEU A 440 19.94 -7.38 -12.83
C LEU A 440 21.17 -6.63 -12.34
N VAL A 441 21.76 -7.08 -11.22
CA VAL A 441 22.86 -6.39 -10.53
C VAL A 441 23.94 -7.41 -10.19
N ASP A 442 25.04 -7.37 -10.95
CA ASP A 442 26.26 -8.07 -10.54
C ASP A 442 26.91 -7.29 -9.39
N GLU A 443 26.97 -5.96 -9.53
CA GLU A 443 27.45 -5.03 -8.50
C GLU A 443 26.66 -3.72 -8.58
N GLY A 444 26.19 -3.21 -7.44
CA GLY A 444 25.36 -2.01 -7.44
C GLY A 444 24.38 -1.90 -6.29
N PHE A 445 23.27 -1.22 -6.55
CA PHE A 445 22.32 -0.82 -5.50
C PHE A 445 20.88 -1.18 -5.85
N LEU A 446 20.09 -1.42 -4.80
CA LEU A 446 18.64 -1.47 -4.84
C LEU A 446 18.12 -0.32 -3.95
N VAL A 447 17.30 0.54 -4.52
CA VAL A 447 16.74 1.73 -3.86
C VAL A 447 15.23 1.64 -3.91
N SER A 448 14.59 1.54 -2.74
CA SER A 448 13.13 1.49 -2.62
C SER A 448 12.62 2.64 -1.78
N MET A 449 11.68 3.41 -2.34
CA MET A 449 11.07 4.58 -1.74
C MET A 449 9.56 4.39 -1.70
N ASP A 450 8.98 4.37 -0.51
CA ASP A 450 7.55 4.07 -0.32
C ASP A 450 7.08 4.46 1.07
N TYR A 451 5.77 4.61 1.30
CA TYR A 451 5.27 4.77 2.66
C TYR A 451 5.16 3.40 3.35
N GLY A 452 5.54 3.39 4.62
CA GLY A 452 5.65 2.16 5.38
C GLY A 452 6.59 2.28 6.55
N ALA A 453 6.86 1.15 7.19
CA ALA A 453 7.65 1.09 8.40
C ALA A 453 8.40 -0.24 8.53
N ASP A 454 9.16 -0.39 9.60
CA ASP A 454 9.69 -1.68 10.01
C ASP A 454 8.56 -2.58 10.56
N ALA A 455 8.76 -3.90 10.53
CA ALA A 455 7.75 -4.88 10.90
C ALA A 455 7.27 -4.74 12.36
N ASP A 456 8.12 -4.24 13.26
CA ASP A 456 7.77 -4.05 14.66
C ASP A 456 6.78 -2.89 14.82
N ALA A 457 7.00 -1.79 14.10
CA ALA A 457 6.05 -0.67 14.04
C ALA A 457 4.72 -1.06 13.38
N LEU A 458 4.74 -1.85 12.29
CA LEU A 458 3.51 -2.34 11.64
C LEU A 458 2.73 -3.29 12.56
N LEU A 459 3.42 -4.22 13.22
CA LEU A 459 2.80 -5.14 14.17
C LEU A 459 2.23 -4.39 15.38
N TRP A 460 2.90 -3.32 15.81
CA TRP A 460 2.38 -2.43 16.83
C TRP A 460 1.06 -1.78 16.40
N GLN A 461 0.99 -1.23 15.19
CA GLN A 461 -0.23 -0.65 14.64
C GLN A 461 -1.38 -1.65 14.65
N ALA A 462 -1.13 -2.91 14.25
CA ALA A 462 -2.12 -3.98 14.28
C ALA A 462 -2.56 -4.34 15.73
N LEU A 463 -1.71 -4.14 16.72
CA LEU A 463 -2.03 -4.38 18.13
C LEU A 463 -2.90 -3.27 18.74
N VAL A 464 -2.56 -2.01 18.49
CA VAL A 464 -3.34 -0.87 19.03
C VAL A 464 -4.61 -0.62 18.25
N HIS A 465 -4.59 -0.95 16.95
CA HIS A 465 -5.66 -0.75 16.02
C HIS A 465 -6.01 -2.05 15.29
N PRO A 466 -6.66 -3.01 15.98
CA PRO A 466 -6.91 -4.36 15.44
C PRO A 466 -7.82 -4.41 14.20
N ASN A 467 -8.39 -3.27 13.79
CA ASN A 467 -9.15 -3.13 12.55
C ASN A 467 -8.44 -2.33 11.47
N HIS A 468 -7.27 -1.74 11.76
CA HIS A 468 -6.44 -1.12 10.74
C HIS A 468 -5.38 -2.13 10.29
N GLU A 469 -5.49 -2.57 9.05
CA GLU A 469 -4.65 -3.63 8.49
C GLU A 469 -3.59 -3.11 7.52
N GLY A 470 -3.46 -1.77 7.39
CA GLY A 470 -2.50 -1.14 6.49
C GLY A 470 -2.94 -1.08 5.04
N ILE A 471 -4.24 -1.25 4.76
CA ILE A 471 -4.86 -1.11 3.44
C ILE A 471 -5.39 0.31 3.29
N HIS A 472 -5.04 0.98 2.21
CA HIS A 472 -5.45 2.34 1.91
C HIS A 472 -6.20 2.41 0.57
N ILE A 473 -7.15 3.33 0.48
CA ILE A 473 -7.87 3.64 -0.76
C ILE A 473 -7.51 5.09 -1.10
N MET A 474 -6.84 5.29 -2.23
CA MET A 474 -6.29 6.60 -2.60
C MET A 474 -7.23 7.42 -3.49
N ASP A 475 -8.14 6.77 -4.24
CA ASP A 475 -9.05 7.47 -5.14
C ASP A 475 -10.49 6.96 -5.13
N ALA A 476 -11.43 7.90 -4.99
CA ALA A 476 -12.86 7.74 -5.18
C ALA A 476 -13.48 8.94 -5.91
N ARG A 477 -12.68 9.81 -6.57
CA ARG A 477 -13.15 11.11 -7.06
C ARG A 477 -13.99 11.05 -8.34
N GLN A 478 -13.90 9.97 -9.12
CA GLN A 478 -14.79 9.73 -10.26
C GLN A 478 -15.88 8.69 -9.99
N ALA A 479 -15.70 7.90 -8.93
CA ALA A 479 -16.75 7.02 -8.46
C ALA A 479 -17.72 7.85 -7.62
N THR A 480 -19.02 7.64 -7.78
CA THR A 480 -20.04 8.27 -6.94
C THR A 480 -19.70 8.10 -5.45
N SER A 481 -20.30 8.90 -4.56
CA SER A 481 -20.17 8.77 -3.09
C SER A 481 -20.44 7.36 -2.54
N GLN A 482 -20.86 6.41 -3.40
CA GLN A 482 -21.13 5.01 -3.14
C GLN A 482 -19.88 4.11 -3.07
N CYS A 483 -18.72 4.53 -3.58
CA CYS A 483 -17.54 3.65 -3.64
C CYS A 483 -16.48 3.95 -2.56
N ALA A 484 -16.53 5.10 -1.87
CA ALA A 484 -15.45 5.53 -0.99
C ALA A 484 -15.40 4.83 0.38
N GLY A 485 -16.31 3.89 0.68
CA GLY A 485 -16.51 3.36 2.03
C GLY A 485 -15.65 2.14 2.36
N SER A 486 -15.24 1.36 1.35
CA SER A 486 -14.55 0.08 1.55
C SER A 486 -13.72 -0.31 0.33
N TYR A 487 -12.56 -0.96 0.53
CA TYR A 487 -11.70 -1.47 -0.54
C TYR A 487 -12.33 -2.66 -1.28
N LEU A 488 -13.43 -3.19 -0.75
CA LEU A 488 -14.24 -4.21 -1.41
C LEU A 488 -15.22 -3.58 -2.39
N GLU A 489 -15.53 -2.28 -2.27
CA GLU A 489 -16.46 -1.60 -3.17
C GLU A 489 -15.78 -1.26 -4.50
N CYS A 490 -16.53 -1.36 -5.59
CA CYS A 490 -16.12 -0.84 -6.90
C CYS A 490 -14.72 -1.27 -7.39
N PRO A 491 -14.36 -2.57 -7.34
CA PRO A 491 -13.04 -3.03 -7.78
C PRO A 491 -12.80 -2.66 -9.25
N GLY A 492 -11.60 -2.13 -9.52
CA GLY A 492 -11.22 -1.59 -10.81
C GLY A 492 -11.54 -0.11 -11.02
N LEU A 493 -12.20 0.55 -10.07
CA LEU A 493 -12.48 1.98 -10.09
C LEU A 493 -11.71 2.76 -9.02
N GLN A 494 -10.94 2.06 -8.19
CA GLN A 494 -10.18 2.63 -7.10
C GLN A 494 -8.78 2.09 -7.09
N ASP A 495 -7.86 2.96 -6.70
CA ASP A 495 -6.53 2.55 -6.33
C ASP A 495 -6.53 2.00 -4.89
N ILE A 496 -6.03 0.79 -4.73
CA ILE A 496 -5.97 0.09 -3.45
C ILE A 496 -4.49 -0.18 -3.19
N THR A 497 -3.98 0.34 -2.09
CA THR A 497 -2.55 0.36 -1.81
C THR A 497 -2.26 -0.16 -0.39
N MET A 498 -1.03 -0.59 -0.12
CA MET A 498 -0.66 -1.27 1.13
C MET A 498 0.50 -0.59 1.84
N THR A 499 0.53 -0.66 3.16
CA THR A 499 1.69 -0.18 3.93
C THR A 499 2.87 -1.13 3.77
N VAL A 500 4.05 -0.62 3.39
CA VAL A 500 5.24 -1.45 3.11
C VAL A 500 5.96 -1.92 4.38
N ASP A 501 6.30 -3.21 4.42
CA ASP A 501 7.21 -3.81 5.40
C ASP A 501 8.67 -3.78 4.90
N PHE A 502 9.41 -2.75 5.33
CA PHE A 502 10.82 -2.60 4.96
C PHE A 502 11.74 -3.59 5.67
N THR A 503 11.29 -4.24 6.75
CA THR A 503 12.06 -5.30 7.41
C THR A 503 12.06 -6.54 6.53
N GLU A 504 10.92 -6.91 5.95
CA GLU A 504 10.84 -8.05 5.04
C GLU A 504 11.72 -7.85 3.80
N ALA A 505 11.66 -6.68 3.15
CA ALA A 505 12.52 -6.38 2.00
C ALA A 505 14.02 -6.47 2.34
N ALA A 506 14.44 -5.88 3.47
CA ALA A 506 15.82 -5.91 3.91
C ALA A 506 16.30 -7.31 4.32
N GLU A 507 15.50 -8.04 5.10
CA GLU A 507 15.84 -9.39 5.55
C GLU A 507 15.87 -10.38 4.38
N ALA A 508 14.91 -10.31 3.46
CA ALA A 508 14.90 -11.11 2.24
C ALA A 508 16.14 -10.82 1.40
N GLY A 509 16.50 -9.54 1.22
CA GLY A 509 17.70 -9.18 0.49
C GLY A 509 18.98 -9.75 1.08
N ARG A 510 19.14 -9.65 2.40
CA ARG A 510 20.31 -10.20 3.10
C ARG A 510 20.36 -11.73 3.03
N LYS A 511 19.24 -12.40 3.34
CA LYS A 511 19.20 -13.86 3.50
C LYS A 511 19.14 -14.61 2.17
N LEU A 512 18.55 -14.02 1.14
CA LEU A 512 18.19 -14.71 -0.11
C LEU A 512 18.96 -14.19 -1.33
N ALA A 513 19.47 -12.96 -1.27
CA ALA A 513 19.98 -12.27 -2.46
C ALA A 513 21.26 -11.44 -2.23
N GLN A 514 21.97 -11.68 -1.13
CA GLN A 514 23.29 -11.08 -0.80
C GLN A 514 23.31 -9.55 -0.81
N TRP A 515 22.18 -8.92 -0.53
CA TRP A 515 22.07 -7.48 -0.39
C TRP A 515 22.41 -7.04 1.04
N ASN A 516 23.21 -5.99 1.17
CA ASN A 516 23.54 -5.37 2.45
C ASN A 516 22.83 -4.02 2.59
N THR A 517 22.03 -3.85 3.63
CA THR A 517 21.38 -2.56 3.92
C THR A 517 22.41 -1.48 4.23
N ARG A 518 22.36 -0.38 3.48
CA ARG A 518 23.22 0.80 3.65
C ARG A 518 22.52 1.97 4.32
N ALA A 519 21.22 2.11 4.07
CA ALA A 519 20.41 3.13 4.70
C ALA A 519 18.96 2.65 4.81
N TYR A 520 18.34 2.96 5.92
CA TYR A 520 16.89 2.90 6.10
C TYR A 520 16.46 4.12 6.91
N GLY A 521 15.31 4.69 6.61
CA GLY A 521 14.75 5.80 7.37
C GLY A 521 13.83 6.67 6.51
N PRO A 522 13.46 7.86 7.00
CA PRO A 522 12.61 8.79 6.29
C PRO A 522 13.21 9.21 4.95
N ILE A 523 12.33 9.44 3.97
CA ILE A 523 12.75 9.83 2.62
C ILE A 523 13.53 11.15 2.60
N PHE A 524 13.33 12.05 3.58
CA PHE A 524 14.11 13.30 3.69
C PHE A 524 15.61 13.06 3.91
N HIS A 525 16.04 11.83 4.26
CA HIS A 525 17.46 11.48 4.24
C HIS A 525 18.07 11.65 2.83
N LEU A 526 17.27 11.61 1.77
CA LEU A 526 17.72 11.99 0.42
C LEU A 526 18.20 13.44 0.35
N GLU A 527 17.64 14.33 1.16
CA GLU A 527 17.97 15.76 1.22
C GLU A 527 19.08 16.07 2.24
N LEU A 528 19.21 15.25 3.29
CA LEU A 528 20.16 15.53 4.37
C LEU A 528 21.62 15.57 3.91
N ALA A 529 22.27 16.67 4.29
CA ALA A 529 23.70 16.88 4.51
C ALA A 529 24.65 16.66 3.32
N TYR A 530 25.83 17.26 3.47
CA TYR A 530 27.00 17.13 2.59
C TYR A 530 27.15 15.70 2.06
N ASP A 531 27.04 15.53 0.74
CA ASP A 531 27.30 14.25 0.10
C ASP A 531 28.83 14.08 0.04
N PRO A 532 29.40 13.09 0.76
CA PRO A 532 30.85 12.93 0.85
C PRO A 532 31.49 12.54 -0.49
N TRP A 533 30.70 12.01 -1.42
CA TRP A 533 31.15 11.59 -2.74
C TRP A 533 31.13 12.75 -3.73
N LEU A 534 30.08 13.57 -3.69
CA LEU A 534 30.01 14.81 -4.48
C LEU A 534 30.84 15.94 -3.86
N ARG A 535 31.27 15.77 -2.60
CA ARG A 535 32.01 16.75 -1.80
C ARG A 535 31.33 18.11 -1.69
N ARG A 536 30.00 18.12 -1.66
CA ARG A 536 29.17 19.33 -1.54
C ARG A 536 27.86 19.02 -0.84
N SER A 537 27.24 20.05 -0.27
CA SER A 537 25.83 19.97 0.10
C SER A 537 24.99 19.85 -1.16
N ILE A 538 24.09 18.88 -1.16
CA ILE A 538 22.98 18.87 -2.11
C ILE A 538 21.95 19.82 -1.53
N ALA A 539 21.54 20.82 -2.30
CA ALA A 539 20.59 21.82 -1.81
C ALA A 539 19.26 21.13 -1.43
N ASN A 540 18.70 21.48 -0.28
CA ASN A 540 17.44 20.92 0.21
C ASN A 540 16.33 21.19 -0.83
N LEU A 541 15.44 20.21 -1.07
CA LEU A 541 14.24 20.44 -1.90
C LEU A 541 13.45 21.62 -1.33
N LEU A 542 13.39 21.71 0.00
CA LEU A 542 12.80 22.79 0.78
C LEU A 542 13.43 24.17 0.53
N GLU A 543 14.78 24.25 0.48
CA GLU A 543 15.49 25.53 0.26
C GLU A 543 15.42 25.99 -1.20
N ARG A 544 15.44 25.06 -2.17
CA ARG A 544 15.28 25.38 -3.59
C ARG A 544 13.86 25.78 -3.97
N ALA A 545 12.87 25.30 -3.21
CA ALA A 545 11.47 25.58 -3.45
C ALA A 545 11.06 27.00 -3.02
N GLY A 546 11.58 27.49 -1.89
CA GLY A 546 11.22 28.80 -1.33
C GLY A 546 9.73 28.94 -0.96
N GLY A 547 9.43 29.83 -0.01
CA GLY A 547 8.06 30.28 0.25
C GLY A 547 7.06 29.16 0.68
N PRO A 548 5.80 29.18 0.24
CA PRO A 548 4.67 28.38 0.76
C PRO A 548 4.70 26.89 0.41
N ARG A 549 5.53 26.46 -0.55
CA ARG A 549 5.90 25.04 -0.71
C ARG A 549 6.51 24.48 0.58
N THR A 550 7.24 25.33 1.31
CA THR A 550 7.76 25.05 2.66
C THR A 550 6.62 24.85 3.66
N VAL A 551 5.51 25.61 3.57
CA VAL A 551 4.36 25.47 4.47
C VAL A 551 3.60 24.17 4.22
N GLY A 552 3.41 23.76 2.95
CA GLY A 552 2.79 22.47 2.59
C GLY A 552 3.64 21.25 2.98
N LEU A 553 4.96 21.28 2.71
CA LEU A 553 5.88 20.25 3.18
C LEU A 553 5.97 20.27 4.72
N HIS A 554 6.12 21.41 5.38
CA HIS A 554 6.17 21.48 6.86
C HIS A 554 4.84 21.06 7.51
N ALA A 555 3.69 21.36 6.91
CA ALA A 555 2.39 20.87 7.37
C ALA A 555 2.24 19.36 7.18
N TRP A 556 2.86 18.78 6.15
CA TRP A 556 2.95 17.33 5.98
C TRP A 556 3.95 16.68 6.97
N TYR A 557 5.12 17.30 7.18
CA TYR A 557 6.24 16.75 7.94
C TYR A 557 6.21 17.01 9.46
N ARG A 558 5.56 18.08 9.93
CA ARG A 558 5.54 18.50 11.36
C ARG A 558 4.17 18.38 12.02
N HIS A 559 3.16 17.85 11.35
CA HIS A 559 1.85 17.71 11.98
C HIS A 559 1.93 16.64 13.08
N SER A 560 1.83 17.09 14.33
CA SER A 560 1.89 16.25 15.54
C SER A 560 0.86 15.11 15.61
N GLY A 561 -0.15 15.13 14.73
CA GLY A 561 -1.16 14.09 14.56
C GLY A 561 -0.89 13.11 13.41
N VAL A 562 0.24 13.23 12.69
CA VAL A 562 0.68 12.22 11.73
C VAL A 562 1.68 11.32 12.44
N ASP A 563 1.33 10.04 12.63
CA ASP A 563 2.25 9.04 13.15
C ASP A 563 3.54 9.06 12.29
N ALA A 564 4.64 9.65 12.81
CA ALA A 564 5.85 10.00 12.04
C ALA A 564 6.53 8.79 11.37
N TRP A 565 6.17 7.58 11.80
CA TRP A 565 6.61 6.31 11.26
C TRP A 565 5.80 5.81 10.06
N ALA A 566 4.60 6.33 9.79
CA ALA A 566 3.80 6.01 8.59
C ALA A 566 4.11 6.92 7.38
N SER A 567 5.11 7.81 7.51
CA SER A 567 5.63 8.65 6.43
C SER A 567 6.40 7.86 5.36
N PHE A 568 6.74 8.50 4.24
CA PHE A 568 7.61 7.91 3.23
C PHE A 568 9.00 7.56 3.79
N LYS A 569 9.46 6.37 3.44
CA LYS A 569 10.78 5.83 3.78
C LYS A 569 11.61 5.64 2.52
N ILE A 570 12.90 5.53 2.75
CA ILE A 570 13.88 5.04 1.80
C ILE A 570 14.61 3.85 2.41
N LEU A 571 14.75 2.78 1.63
CA LEU A 571 15.63 1.65 1.88
C LEU A 571 16.66 1.59 0.75
N VAL A 572 17.94 1.65 1.11
CA VAL A 572 19.04 1.44 0.17
C VAL A 572 19.80 0.20 0.57
N GLN A 573 19.95 -0.73 -0.37
CA GLN A 573 20.74 -1.92 -0.22
C GLN A 573 21.83 -1.97 -1.30
N GLN A 574 22.98 -2.57 -0.98
CA GLN A 574 24.12 -2.70 -1.90
C GLN A 574 24.51 -4.17 -2.05
N ARG A 575 24.85 -4.56 -3.29
CA ARG A 575 25.39 -5.87 -3.66
C ARG A 575 26.73 -5.70 -4.37
N GLY A 576 27.63 -6.66 -4.20
CA GLY A 576 29.00 -6.59 -4.71
C GLY A 576 30.00 -5.96 -3.73
N GLN A 577 31.28 -6.02 -4.07
CA GLN A 577 32.39 -5.54 -3.22
C GLN A 577 33.22 -4.42 -3.86
N ARG A 578 32.88 -3.97 -5.07
CA ARG A 578 33.64 -2.92 -5.74
C ARG A 578 33.40 -1.55 -5.11
N GLY A 579 34.46 -0.78 -5.09
CA GLY A 579 34.45 0.59 -4.59
C GLY A 579 34.40 0.67 -3.08
N ARG A 580 34.09 1.86 -2.54
CA ARG A 580 34.05 2.09 -1.08
C ARG A 580 32.62 2.06 -0.58
N SER A 581 32.45 1.87 0.74
CA SER A 581 31.14 1.84 1.37
C SER A 581 30.40 3.17 1.12
N TRP A 582 29.25 3.10 0.45
CA TRP A 582 28.34 4.23 0.28
C TRP A 582 27.47 4.40 1.55
N SER A 583 27.10 5.64 1.88
CA SER A 583 26.19 5.95 2.97
C SER A 583 25.29 7.13 2.60
N LEU A 584 24.08 7.15 3.16
CA LEU A 584 23.17 8.28 3.07
C LEU A 584 23.32 9.15 4.32
N GLY A 585 24.16 10.17 4.24
CA GLY A 585 24.54 11.01 5.38
C GLY A 585 25.37 10.27 6.44
N ALA A 586 25.36 10.80 7.67
CA ALA A 586 26.04 10.19 8.80
C ALA A 586 25.32 8.88 9.23
N PRO A 587 26.05 7.79 9.56
CA PRO A 587 25.46 6.51 9.95
C PRO A 587 24.45 6.61 11.10
N GLU A 588 24.64 7.57 12.00
CA GLU A 588 23.77 7.85 13.16
C GLU A 588 22.32 8.24 12.77
N LEU A 589 22.15 8.72 11.53
CA LEU A 589 20.86 9.14 10.98
C LEU A 589 20.05 7.93 10.50
N SER A 590 20.71 6.85 10.05
CA SER A 590 20.03 5.65 9.58
C SER A 590 19.30 4.94 10.72
N TRP A 591 18.09 4.47 10.41
CA TRP A 591 17.25 3.73 11.33
C TRP A 591 17.60 2.24 11.32
N PRO A 592 17.69 1.58 12.49
CA PRO A 592 18.00 0.17 12.54
C PRO A 592 16.79 -0.64 12.10
N LEU A 593 16.97 -1.47 11.07
CA LEU A 593 16.09 -2.59 10.82
C LEU A 593 16.54 -3.73 11.72
N GLN A 594 15.77 -4.00 12.78
CA GLN A 594 16.14 -5.02 13.76
C GLN A 594 16.01 -6.41 13.15
N GLU A 595 16.80 -7.37 13.62
CA GLU A 595 16.59 -8.79 13.26
C GLU A 595 15.62 -9.46 14.24
N ASP A 596 15.74 -9.12 15.53
CA ASP A 596 14.90 -9.62 16.61
C ASP A 596 13.85 -8.57 17.01
N PRO A 597 12.65 -8.99 17.46
CA PRO A 597 11.60 -8.07 17.88
C PRO A 597 11.98 -7.29 19.13
N ALA A 598 11.79 -5.98 19.10
CA ALA A 598 11.88 -5.07 20.24
C ALA A 598 10.61 -4.20 20.35
N LEU A 599 9.44 -4.87 20.28
CA LEU A 599 8.13 -4.25 20.32
C LEU A 599 7.86 -3.37 21.55
N ALA A 600 8.63 -3.47 22.64
CA ALA A 600 8.42 -2.71 23.87
C ALA A 600 9.67 -1.96 24.37
N SER A 601 10.72 -1.87 23.54
CA SER A 601 11.99 -1.26 23.93
C SER A 601 12.66 -0.59 22.74
N SER A 602 13.29 0.55 22.97
CA SER A 602 14.06 1.19 21.90
C SER A 602 15.32 0.39 21.56
N PRO A 603 15.67 0.22 20.26
CA PRO A 603 16.87 -0.50 19.85
C PRO A 603 18.17 0.12 20.36
N LYS A 604 18.16 1.42 20.70
CA LYS A 604 19.30 2.14 21.27
C LYS A 604 18.83 3.08 22.38
N SER A 605 19.60 3.20 23.46
CA SER A 605 19.25 4.07 24.58
C SER A 605 19.14 5.56 24.20
N CYS A 606 19.92 6.02 23.21
CA CYS A 606 19.86 7.40 22.71
C CYS A 606 18.57 7.70 21.93
N TRP A 607 17.83 6.69 21.48
CA TRP A 607 16.57 6.84 20.74
C TRP A 607 15.36 7.03 21.67
N ASN A 608 15.51 6.80 22.97
CA ASN A 608 14.45 7.04 23.97
C ASN A 608 13.96 8.50 24.01
N ASN A 609 14.72 9.43 23.42
CA ASN A 609 14.42 10.87 23.38
C ASN A 609 14.25 11.43 21.96
N ASP A 610 14.30 10.58 20.92
CA ASP A 610 14.20 11.02 19.52
C ASP A 610 12.82 10.66 18.96
N MET A 611 11.92 11.65 18.95
CA MET A 611 10.52 11.50 18.52
C MET A 611 10.38 11.19 17.02
N THR A 612 11.44 11.32 16.24
CA THR A 612 11.41 10.97 14.82
C THR A 612 11.52 9.47 14.59
N LYS A 613 11.94 8.70 15.60
CA LYS A 613 12.44 7.33 15.45
C LYS A 613 11.54 6.30 16.17
N PRO A 614 10.92 5.36 15.45
CA PRO A 614 9.93 4.49 16.06
C PRO A 614 10.56 3.33 16.83
N THR A 615 10.19 3.25 18.10
CA THR A 615 9.63 2.02 18.68
C THR A 615 8.46 2.42 19.56
N LEU A 616 7.61 1.47 19.93
CA LEU A 616 6.59 1.65 20.96
C LEU A 616 7.10 2.46 22.17
N ALA A 617 8.31 2.14 22.65
CA ALA A 617 8.90 2.78 23.81
C ALA A 617 9.14 4.30 23.63
N SER A 618 9.48 4.78 22.43
CA SER A 618 9.68 6.22 22.18
C SER A 618 8.36 6.98 22.10
N LEU A 619 7.32 6.40 21.51
CA LEU A 619 5.98 6.98 21.43
C LEU A 619 5.30 7.06 22.81
N ILE A 620 5.35 5.98 23.61
CA ILE A 620 4.82 6.03 24.97
C ILE A 620 5.64 7.01 25.82
N ALA A 621 6.97 7.06 25.67
CA ALA A 621 7.81 8.02 26.40
C ALA A 621 7.49 9.48 26.06
N GLN A 622 6.92 9.76 24.90
CA GLN A 622 6.46 11.09 24.51
C GLN A 622 5.13 11.44 25.22
N ASP A 623 4.13 10.58 25.15
CA ASP A 623 2.83 10.79 25.82
C ASP A 623 2.96 10.78 27.34
N ALA A 624 3.80 9.90 27.88
CA ALA A 624 4.15 9.85 29.30
C ALA A 624 4.78 11.17 29.79
N ARG A 625 5.62 11.83 28.98
CA ARG A 625 6.14 13.18 29.30
C ARG A 625 5.04 14.22 29.34
N GLY A 626 4.13 14.19 28.35
CA GLY A 626 2.97 15.09 28.31
C GLY A 626 2.06 14.97 29.53
N LEU A 627 2.03 13.79 30.16
CA LEU A 627 1.23 13.47 31.34
C LEU A 627 2.02 13.51 32.67
N GLY A 628 3.28 13.97 32.66
CA GLY A 628 4.10 14.13 33.88
C GLY A 628 4.72 12.83 34.44
N VAL A 629 4.72 11.75 33.67
CA VAL A 629 5.34 10.45 34.03
C VAL A 629 6.85 10.48 33.71
N ARG A 630 7.70 10.05 34.65
CA ARG A 630 9.17 10.11 34.49
C ARG A 630 9.67 9.09 33.44
N VAL A 631 10.24 9.60 32.35
CA VAL A 631 10.89 8.79 31.31
C VAL A 631 12.23 8.26 31.82
N GLY A 632 12.42 6.94 31.74
CA GLY A 632 13.62 6.25 32.19
C GLY A 632 13.35 4.88 32.82
N THR A 633 12.08 4.58 33.13
CA THR A 633 11.63 3.23 33.48
C THR A 633 10.90 2.63 32.28
N ALA A 634 11.14 1.36 31.96
CA ALA A 634 10.31 0.65 31.00
C ALA A 634 8.88 0.65 31.52
N LEU A 635 7.97 1.34 30.82
CA LEU A 635 6.57 1.35 31.20
C LEU A 635 6.02 -0.08 31.03
N PRO A 636 5.27 -0.61 32.02
CA PRO A 636 4.56 -1.85 31.83
C PRO A 636 3.69 -1.76 30.57
N VAL A 637 3.74 -2.78 29.71
CA VAL A 637 3.01 -2.82 28.43
C VAL A 637 1.52 -2.47 28.62
N GLU A 638 0.89 -2.94 29.70
CA GLU A 638 -0.51 -2.63 29.99
C GLU A 638 -0.76 -1.13 30.27
N GLU A 639 0.15 -0.46 30.97
CA GLU A 639 0.04 0.97 31.29
C GLU A 639 0.25 1.83 30.03
N ALA A 640 1.21 1.45 29.20
CA ALA A 640 1.42 2.03 27.88
C ALA A 640 0.19 1.94 26.98
N PHE A 641 -0.45 0.76 26.91
CA PHE A 641 -1.69 0.59 26.17
C PHE A 641 -2.83 1.43 26.75
N ARG A 642 -2.96 1.52 28.08
CA ARG A 642 -4.00 2.35 28.73
C ARG A 642 -3.83 3.83 28.40
N LEU A 643 -2.61 4.37 28.43
CA LEU A 643 -2.32 5.76 28.09
C LEU A 643 -2.68 6.06 26.62
N ARG A 644 -2.40 5.14 25.70
CA ARG A 644 -2.77 5.29 24.29
C ARG A 644 -4.28 5.11 24.07
N LEU A 645 -4.93 4.22 24.83
CA LEU A 645 -6.36 3.90 24.69
C LEU A 645 -7.28 4.90 25.39
N SER A 646 -6.80 5.68 26.36
CA SER A 646 -7.62 6.70 27.04
C SER A 646 -8.17 7.77 26.09
N ASP A 647 -7.70 7.83 24.84
CA ASP A 647 -8.24 8.68 23.77
C ASP A 647 -8.56 7.91 22.47
N ALA A 648 -8.82 6.60 22.53
CA ALA A 648 -8.97 5.72 21.35
C ALA A 648 -10.02 6.17 20.30
N HIS A 649 -11.10 6.84 20.72
CA HIS A 649 -12.11 7.37 19.80
C HIS A 649 -11.62 8.64 19.08
N LYS A 650 -10.94 9.55 19.80
CA LYS A 650 -10.29 10.70 19.18
C LYS A 650 -9.14 10.26 18.29
N LEU A 651 -8.48 9.18 18.63
CA LEU A 651 -7.41 8.63 17.84
C LEU A 651 -7.92 8.08 16.50
N GLN A 652 -8.95 7.24 16.47
CA GLN A 652 -9.46 6.75 15.18
C GLN A 652 -9.98 7.90 14.31
N GLU A 653 -10.71 8.85 14.91
CA GLU A 653 -11.15 10.06 14.22
C GLU A 653 -9.96 10.90 13.75
N ALA A 654 -8.92 11.10 14.57
CA ALA A 654 -7.70 11.81 14.20
C ALA A 654 -6.87 11.07 13.14
N LEU A 655 -6.90 9.73 13.09
CA LEU A 655 -6.20 8.90 12.11
C LEU A 655 -6.93 8.89 10.75
N ASP A 656 -8.25 8.78 10.74
CA ASP A 656 -9.06 8.91 9.52
C ASP A 656 -8.97 10.35 8.99
N GLN A 657 -9.00 11.32 9.89
CA GLN A 657 -8.73 12.72 9.60
C GLN A 657 -7.28 12.94 9.17
N GLN A 658 -6.31 12.18 9.69
CA GLN A 658 -4.91 12.20 9.27
C GLN A 658 -4.75 11.67 7.85
N HIS A 659 -5.39 10.57 7.47
CA HIS A 659 -5.37 10.10 6.07
C HIS A 659 -6.07 11.09 5.14
N ALA A 660 -7.18 11.68 5.57
CA ALA A 660 -7.84 12.75 4.83
C ALA A 660 -6.95 14.00 4.70
N TRP A 661 -6.23 14.37 5.76
CA TRP A 661 -5.26 15.47 5.77
C TRP A 661 -4.02 15.17 4.97
N GLN A 662 -3.52 13.94 4.95
CA GLN A 662 -2.42 13.51 4.08
C GLN A 662 -2.83 13.68 2.62
N ARG A 663 -3.99 13.13 2.23
CA ARG A 663 -4.56 13.34 0.88
C ARG A 663 -4.74 14.82 0.56
N GLN A 664 -5.22 15.61 1.51
CA GLN A 664 -5.39 17.06 1.33
C GLN A 664 -4.05 17.80 1.23
N ALA A 665 -3.04 17.41 2.01
CA ALA A 665 -1.71 18.00 2.01
C ALA A 665 -0.97 17.73 0.70
N TYR A 666 -1.10 16.52 0.13
CA TYR A 666 -0.59 16.22 -1.22
C TYR A 666 -1.22 17.12 -2.27
N ARG A 667 -2.54 17.30 -2.20
CA ARG A 667 -3.27 18.17 -3.12
C ARG A 667 -2.88 19.64 -2.94
N ASP A 668 -2.76 20.11 -1.70
CA ASP A 668 -2.36 21.49 -1.36
C ASP A 668 -0.93 21.76 -1.83
N LEU A 669 -0.02 20.82 -1.61
CA LEU A 669 1.36 20.88 -2.09
C LEU A 669 1.41 20.97 -3.62
N HIS A 670 0.72 20.07 -4.32
CA HIS A 670 0.72 20.06 -5.78
C HIS A 670 0.21 21.39 -6.34
N LEU A 671 -0.89 21.93 -5.79
CA LEU A 671 -1.41 23.22 -6.21
C LEU A 671 -0.46 24.38 -5.87
N ALA A 672 0.12 24.39 -4.66
CA ALA A 672 1.10 25.39 -4.25
C ALA A 672 2.30 25.40 -5.19
N GLN A 673 2.70 24.22 -5.68
CA GLN A 673 3.78 24.07 -6.63
C GLN A 673 3.45 24.72 -7.97
N LEU A 674 2.32 24.37 -8.58
CA LEU A 674 1.88 24.98 -9.83
C LEU A 674 1.82 26.51 -9.73
N LEU A 675 1.23 27.04 -8.66
CA LEU A 675 1.13 28.49 -8.44
C LEU A 675 2.50 29.16 -8.23
N THR A 676 3.42 28.51 -7.53
CA THR A 676 4.78 29.01 -7.34
C THR A 676 5.58 28.97 -8.65
N ASP A 677 5.40 27.94 -9.49
CA ASP A 677 6.09 27.89 -10.80
C ASP A 677 5.59 28.99 -11.73
N TYR A 678 4.28 29.28 -11.72
CA TYR A 678 3.73 30.44 -12.43
C TYR A 678 4.33 31.74 -11.89
N TYR A 679 4.41 31.90 -10.57
CA TYR A 679 5.01 33.07 -9.95
C TYR A 679 6.48 33.25 -10.38
N LEU A 680 7.27 32.18 -10.33
CA LEU A 680 8.67 32.18 -10.77
C LEU A 680 8.82 32.43 -12.27
N HIS A 681 7.89 31.94 -13.10
CA HIS A 681 7.86 32.21 -14.53
C HIS A 681 7.66 33.70 -14.82
N PHE A 682 6.64 34.34 -14.22
CA PHE A 682 6.39 35.77 -14.37
C PHE A 682 7.51 36.63 -13.77
N ALA A 683 8.12 36.18 -12.67
CA ALA A 683 9.27 36.84 -12.08
C ALA A 683 10.51 36.82 -13.00
N ARG A 684 10.74 35.70 -13.70
CA ARG A 684 11.87 35.53 -14.64
C ARG A 684 11.66 36.24 -15.97
N ASP A 685 10.45 36.20 -16.53
CA ASP A 685 10.14 36.85 -17.82
C ASP A 685 10.21 38.38 -17.70
N ASN A 686 9.79 38.93 -16.57
CA ASN A 686 9.93 40.37 -16.31
C ASN A 686 11.38 40.79 -15.99
N ALA A 687 12.26 39.87 -15.58
CA ALA A 687 13.68 40.17 -15.41
C ALA A 687 14.41 40.42 -16.74
N ALA A 688 13.95 39.79 -17.82
CA ALA A 688 14.44 40.05 -19.19
C ALA A 688 14.13 41.49 -19.67
N ALA A 689 13.19 42.19 -19.03
CA ALA A 689 12.82 43.57 -19.34
C ALA A 689 13.66 44.65 -18.61
N GLY A 690 14.67 44.28 -17.81
CA GLY A 690 15.59 45.28 -17.23
C GLY A 690 16.29 44.92 -15.91
N PHE A 691 16.03 43.77 -15.29
CA PHE A 691 16.67 43.37 -14.03
C PHE A 691 17.93 42.54 -14.31
N ARG A 692 19.11 43.18 -14.33
CA ARG A 692 20.40 42.49 -14.25
C ARG A 692 20.91 42.51 -12.80
N GLY A 693 21.01 41.34 -12.18
CA GLY A 693 21.51 41.14 -10.80
C GLY A 693 20.42 40.72 -9.81
N CYS A 694 20.84 40.18 -8.66
CA CYS A 694 19.96 39.81 -7.55
C CYS A 694 19.43 41.07 -6.85
N THR A 695 18.34 41.67 -7.34
CA THR A 695 17.65 42.77 -6.65
C THR A 695 16.28 42.31 -6.15
N ASP A 696 15.95 42.68 -4.91
CA ASP A 696 14.64 42.42 -4.30
C ASP A 696 13.56 43.24 -5.04
N PRO A 697 12.59 42.62 -5.73
CA PRO A 697 11.48 43.34 -6.36
C PRO A 697 10.62 43.99 -5.28
N ASP A 698 10.10 45.20 -5.52
CA ASP A 698 9.22 45.87 -4.56
C ASP A 698 7.87 45.15 -4.40
N SER A 699 7.11 45.52 -3.38
CA SER A 699 5.82 44.88 -3.07
C SER A 699 4.77 45.02 -4.17
N VAL A 700 4.87 46.04 -5.03
CA VAL A 700 3.93 46.31 -6.12
C VAL A 700 4.18 45.35 -7.28
N ALA A 701 5.45 45.13 -7.65
CA ALA A 701 5.83 44.14 -8.65
C ALA A 701 5.41 42.72 -8.23
N ARG A 702 5.64 42.36 -6.96
CA ARG A 702 5.22 41.06 -6.42
C ARG A 702 3.70 40.87 -6.45
N ALA A 703 2.92 41.90 -6.14
CA ALA A 703 1.47 41.85 -6.21
C ALA A 703 0.96 41.68 -7.65
N GLY A 704 1.53 42.42 -8.61
CA GLY A 704 1.18 42.27 -10.02
C GLY A 704 1.46 40.88 -10.58
N TRP A 705 2.55 40.23 -10.17
CA TRP A 705 2.80 38.83 -10.54
C TRP A 705 1.79 37.87 -9.94
N LEU A 706 1.34 38.09 -8.70
CA LEU A 706 0.32 37.25 -8.09
C LEU A 706 -1.03 37.35 -8.81
N ASP A 707 -1.40 38.54 -9.30
CA ASP A 707 -2.60 38.73 -10.11
C ASP A 707 -2.53 37.92 -11.42
N GLU A 708 -1.37 37.94 -12.10
CA GLU A 708 -1.12 37.15 -13.31
C GLU A 708 -1.13 35.64 -13.03
N VAL A 709 -0.55 35.21 -11.90
CA VAL A 709 -0.64 33.81 -11.43
C VAL A 709 -2.08 33.39 -11.21
N HIS A 710 -2.89 34.23 -10.55
CA HIS A 710 -4.30 33.93 -10.31
C HIS A 710 -5.08 33.80 -11.61
N LEU A 711 -4.84 34.71 -12.56
CA LEU A 711 -5.48 34.70 -13.88
C LEU A 711 -5.10 33.45 -14.67
N LEU A 712 -3.81 33.11 -14.72
CA LEU A 712 -3.30 31.93 -15.41
C LEU A 712 -3.86 30.65 -14.77
N ALA A 713 -3.84 30.56 -13.44
CA ALA A 713 -4.40 29.45 -12.71
C ALA A 713 -5.91 29.26 -12.95
N SER A 714 -6.66 30.36 -13.00
CA SER A 714 -8.10 30.34 -13.28
C SER A 714 -8.40 29.91 -14.72
N SER A 715 -7.64 30.41 -15.70
CA SER A 715 -7.79 30.00 -17.10
C SER A 715 -7.44 28.53 -17.34
N ARG A 716 -6.54 27.97 -16.51
CA ARG A 716 -6.19 26.53 -16.48
C ARG A 716 -7.16 25.68 -15.66
N ARG A 717 -8.27 26.26 -15.19
CA ARG A 717 -9.32 25.59 -14.40
C ARG A 717 -8.82 24.97 -13.09
N LEU A 718 -7.74 25.50 -12.51
CA LEU A 718 -7.22 25.01 -11.23
C LEU A 718 -8.26 25.15 -10.09
N PRO A 719 -9.07 26.23 -9.99
CA PRO A 719 -10.12 26.32 -8.98
C PRO A 719 -11.17 25.21 -9.08
N GLU A 720 -11.57 24.81 -10.29
CA GLU A 720 -12.53 23.74 -10.53
C GLU A 720 -11.93 22.36 -10.25
N MET A 721 -10.66 22.14 -10.61
CA MET A 721 -9.99 20.84 -10.40
C MET A 721 -9.64 20.58 -8.94
N HIS A 722 -9.26 21.61 -8.19
CA HIS A 722 -8.84 21.48 -6.80
C HIS A 722 -9.99 21.75 -5.81
N GLY A 723 -11.04 22.44 -6.24
CA GLY A 723 -12.10 22.95 -5.41
C GLY A 723 -11.80 24.40 -4.99
N PRO A 724 -12.77 25.32 -5.09
CA PRO A 724 -12.53 26.76 -4.93
C PRO A 724 -12.04 27.14 -3.52
N GLU A 725 -12.51 26.47 -2.47
CA GLU A 725 -12.05 26.71 -1.09
C GLU A 725 -10.57 26.36 -0.90
N MET A 726 -10.16 25.19 -1.42
CA MET A 726 -8.77 24.75 -1.40
C MET A 726 -7.90 25.71 -2.22
N PHE A 727 -8.36 26.07 -3.41
CA PHE A 727 -7.63 26.97 -4.30
C PHE A 727 -7.35 28.30 -3.64
N ASN A 728 -8.38 28.95 -3.09
CA ASN A 728 -8.24 30.24 -2.43
C ASN A 728 -7.31 30.16 -1.21
N ARG A 729 -7.41 29.09 -0.40
CA ARG A 729 -6.53 28.88 0.77
C ARG A 729 -5.07 28.76 0.34
N VAL A 730 -4.78 27.91 -0.65
CA VAL A 730 -3.41 27.65 -1.12
C VAL A 730 -2.85 28.89 -1.84
N PHE A 731 -3.64 29.56 -2.66
CA PHE A 731 -3.23 30.79 -3.33
C PHE A 731 -2.91 31.92 -2.34
N ALA A 732 -3.72 32.09 -1.28
CA ALA A 732 -3.45 33.05 -0.23
C ALA A 732 -2.13 32.75 0.51
N ALA A 733 -1.86 31.47 0.81
CA ALA A 733 -0.58 31.06 1.37
C ALA A 733 0.58 31.34 0.38
N VAL A 734 0.35 31.14 -0.93
CA VAL A 734 1.27 31.51 -2.02
C VAL A 734 1.63 32.98 -2.03
N ALA A 735 0.61 33.83 -1.93
CA ALA A 735 0.80 35.27 -1.82
C ALA A 735 1.60 35.65 -0.56
N GLU A 736 1.23 35.14 0.61
CA GLU A 736 1.88 35.47 1.89
C GLU A 736 3.38 35.13 1.89
N GLY A 737 3.76 33.95 1.41
CA GLY A 737 5.17 33.54 1.30
C GLY A 737 5.98 34.36 0.30
N SER A 738 5.31 34.98 -0.68
CA SER A 738 5.91 35.86 -1.70
C SER A 738 6.17 37.29 -1.17
N HIS A 739 5.52 37.66 -0.06
CA HIS A 739 5.67 38.98 0.58
C HIS A 739 6.76 39.05 1.66
N GLY A 740 7.49 37.95 1.95
CA GLY A 740 8.80 38.01 2.63
C GLY A 740 8.83 38.02 4.16
N ASN A 741 7.76 37.61 4.87
CA ASN A 741 7.74 37.58 6.34
C ASN A 741 8.34 36.28 6.94
N PHE A 742 9.63 36.00 6.70
CA PHE A 742 10.37 34.95 7.44
C PHE A 742 11.39 35.60 8.37
N SER A 743 11.11 35.58 9.67
CA SER A 743 11.82 36.41 10.65
C SER A 743 13.08 35.80 11.29
N ASP A 744 13.65 34.66 10.83
CA ASP A 744 14.76 34.06 11.62
C ASP A 744 15.80 33.14 10.91
N THR A 745 15.95 33.15 9.58
CA THR A 745 17.05 32.41 8.93
C THR A 745 17.71 33.20 7.81
N ALA A 746 19.03 33.35 7.90
CA ALA A 746 19.91 34.16 7.05
C ALA A 746 20.09 33.63 5.61
N VAL A 747 18.99 33.39 4.88
CA VAL A 747 19.00 33.19 3.43
C VAL A 747 17.88 34.06 2.86
N GLU A 748 18.25 35.23 2.34
CA GLU A 748 17.32 36.12 1.65
C GLU A 748 16.80 35.44 0.36
N PRO A 749 15.49 35.55 0.05
CA PRO A 749 14.88 34.91 -1.11
C PRO A 749 15.12 35.75 -2.36
N PHE A 750 16.36 35.87 -2.82
CA PHE A 750 16.62 36.57 -4.08
C PHE A 750 16.41 35.66 -5.29
N LEU A 751 15.55 36.12 -6.21
CA LEU A 751 15.54 35.69 -7.60
C LEU A 751 16.81 36.19 -8.29
N CYS A 752 17.90 35.43 -8.18
CA CYS A 752 19.07 35.67 -9.01
C CYS A 752 18.81 35.08 -10.41
N THR A 753 18.89 35.93 -11.44
CA THR A 753 18.86 35.51 -12.85
C THR A 753 20.13 34.77 -13.26
#